data_AF-A0A9X4AQK9-F1
#
_entry.id   AF-A0A9X4AQK9-F1
#
_cell.length_a   1.000
_cell.length_b   1.000
_cell.length_c   1.000
_cell.angle_alpha   90.00
_cell.angle_beta   90.00
_cell.angle_gamma   90.00
#
_symmetry.space_group_name_H-M   'P 1'
#
loop_
_entity.id
_entity.type
_entity.pdbx_description
1 polymer ?
#
loop_
_entity_poly.entity_id
_entity_poly.type
_entity_poly.pdbx_seq_one_letter_code
_entity_poly.pdbx_strand_id
1 'polypeptide(L)'
;MARLRGAHLDRAPRAKARLALALTFACCAIAPTYPASAEGGTIHTEVLDASTSIASAKGPEAYTALRDLWRTWDRADPTHVEEAIVAATENKALPAPVRVYAELLGAYARRRRGDLEGALARIEKLGFVGRYMTVGPFDNDNKTGFAIDYQPEAELTEAIPAGRAYEGKERAVRWRVPPTTSSYGWFDFGDILRPRESVCGYATTFIRARPGTKARKATLWMGSAGAFKVYYDGEKILEDAAYRELDIDRLATTVTLRPTFSRVTVKVCGDEDAPKFALRIGDETGKPDLDVEVRADLEASTEAAAAMKERAKKKEPKEQGRVVGPVQAFETLTSGKSPAPAALEQYARYLAITGGDPKAEHKARDLARRAAEAEPTVQRLLLAGELAEDRNQRRAWVERASALAKTNDEKLDVLLSEAHLARTGANWRDAVPIYERILALDPDNLGGTLGLVELSVEAGLKRTALGMLEKAVQKNPRCVSLLSALAAQLRSLGRDTEAEEVEARYAALRFDDADFLSQKVELAVARRDAAGAERWLNRFLGVDAGSAWARGLAARTYRALGQKDRALATYQQALAMAPEDVQTLRALSDLYGEEGDRDKQLDLLRQILTIVPQAKEVREYVEHIEPKAPRADEAYAWAPEKFLPMRKEPAQGYPMRFMRNLTVTTVYPNGLASRFHQVVFQPLTDESAASARQYDFAYEADRQTVDLRAARVYRANGKIDEAIESGEGAADNPAISMYTSQRAFVVLFPRLNAGDVVELRYRVEDVAPRNEKSDYFGEVQYLQNDKPIASSEYVLITPKSRRFFIRTDRLPGLVEDVKEEGDKRIYRFTGTNVPALAPEPNMPPWSEVLGTVHVSTFDTWDAVGAWYWGLAREQFDVDDEVRKRARELTKGLTDDAAKVKAIYKFATQTRYVALEFGIEGIRPRRAAQTLARGWGDCKDKATLIVTMLRELGINSTIVLLRTRMRGDIAPEPASLAPFDHAIVYVPSMDLYLDGTAEHTGSMELPVMDRAAIGLLVNEGKPKLVRLPQPPPEQSLTRRHVEVTLADGGSAQLVSDMQVAGAYAPDWRRRYLAEGTRHERASQDLASDFGPIELEKGRAGVETGDLDDVEQAVKIRTRGKATSFARREGDALSVPASITPRLVAELAPSSKRTLDVTLSALTSREEEWVIKVPAGMKVRAAPTAQKLDTPFGAFHVTVEQAPGKVTVRTGLSFKKARITSAEYEAFRSFCEAVDRAFGQRIVVGK
;
A
#
# COMPACT_ATOMS: atom_id res chain seq x y z
N MET A 1 -23.14 69.71 -62.82
CA MET A 1 -24.07 70.46 -61.95
C MET A 1 -23.74 70.09 -60.51
N ALA A 2 -22.88 70.84 -59.82
CA ALA A 2 -23.19 72.06 -59.05
C ALA A 2 -24.22 71.75 -57.93
N ARG A 3 -23.87 71.58 -56.64
CA ARG A 3 -23.14 72.39 -55.63
C ARG A 3 -24.14 72.84 -54.53
N LEU A 4 -23.78 72.51 -53.28
CA LEU A 4 -23.90 73.34 -52.04
C LEU A 4 -25.33 73.52 -51.46
N ARG A 5 -25.63 73.53 -50.14
CA ARG A 5 -24.96 73.90 -48.87
C ARG A 5 -25.70 73.14 -47.73
N GLY A 6 -25.06 72.65 -46.66
CA GLY A 6 -24.73 73.38 -45.41
C GLY A 6 -25.75 73.01 -44.31
N ALA A 7 -25.48 72.82 -43.01
CA ALA A 7 -24.32 73.12 -42.18
C ALA A 7 -24.49 72.50 -40.75
N HIS A 8 -23.36 72.07 -40.15
CA HIS A 8 -22.91 72.20 -38.74
C HIS A 8 -23.76 71.63 -37.57
N LEU A 9 -23.22 70.89 -36.59
CA LEU A 9 -22.18 71.30 -35.60
C LEU A 9 -21.47 70.09 -34.91
N ASP A 10 -20.12 70.20 -34.80
CA ASP A 10 -19.19 69.87 -33.68
C ASP A 10 -19.19 68.49 -32.98
N ARG A 11 -18.07 67.83 -32.61
CA ARG A 11 -16.62 68.14 -32.55
C ARG A 11 -15.79 66.84 -32.41
N ALA A 12 -14.48 66.94 -32.71
CA ALA A 12 -13.42 65.93 -32.94
C ALA A 12 -12.84 65.21 -31.69
N PRO A 13 -11.70 64.43 -31.71
CA PRO A 13 -10.82 63.98 -32.83
C PRO A 13 -10.35 62.50 -32.86
N ARG A 14 -9.99 62.07 -34.10
CA ARG A 14 -8.89 61.21 -34.63
C ARG A 14 -7.90 60.55 -33.64
N ALA A 15 -7.19 59.45 -33.94
CA ALA A 15 -7.18 58.38 -34.95
C ALA A 15 -5.85 57.61 -34.73
N LYS A 16 -5.86 56.28 -34.86
CA LYS A 16 -4.86 55.47 -35.60
C LYS A 16 -5.17 53.98 -35.38
N ALA A 17 -5.76 53.33 -36.39
CA ALA A 17 -5.75 51.88 -36.53
C ALA A 17 -5.38 51.55 -37.98
N ARG A 18 -4.38 50.69 -38.12
CA ARG A 18 -3.79 50.23 -39.38
C ARG A 18 -4.56 49.04 -39.92
N LEU A 19 -4.66 49.08 -41.25
CA LEU A 19 -5.09 48.16 -42.28
C LEU A 19 -4.93 46.63 -42.04
N ALA A 20 -5.84 45.91 -42.68
CA ALA A 20 -6.07 44.47 -42.77
C ALA A 20 -4.98 43.64 -43.47
N LEU A 21 -5.01 42.31 -43.25
CA LEU A 21 -5.14 41.36 -44.37
C LEU A 21 -5.75 40.02 -43.91
N ALA A 22 -6.88 39.67 -44.50
CA ALA A 22 -7.52 38.36 -44.50
C ALA A 22 -7.69 37.91 -45.96
N LEU A 23 -7.86 36.59 -46.14
CA LEU A 23 -8.20 35.82 -47.34
C LEU A 23 -7.06 35.33 -48.25
N THR A 24 -6.91 33.99 -48.27
CA THR A 24 -7.09 33.21 -49.51
C THR A 24 -7.50 31.76 -49.17
N PHE A 25 -8.75 31.40 -49.45
CA PHE A 25 -9.20 30.02 -49.67
C PHE A 25 -10.39 30.05 -50.63
N ALA A 26 -10.18 29.64 -51.89
CA ALA A 26 -11.23 29.19 -52.79
C ALA A 26 -10.66 28.43 -54.01
N CYS A 27 -11.30 27.29 -54.30
CA CYS A 27 -11.45 26.56 -55.58
C CYS A 27 -10.38 25.55 -56.05
N CYS A 28 -10.73 24.26 -56.00
CA CYS A 28 -11.21 23.50 -57.18
C CYS A 28 -11.97 22.23 -56.74
N ALA A 29 -13.21 22.09 -57.23
CA ALA A 29 -14.11 20.96 -57.00
C ALA A 29 -14.18 20.05 -58.22
N ILE A 30 -14.15 18.72 -58.03
CA ILE A 30 -14.91 17.73 -58.81
C ILE A 30 -15.36 16.65 -57.81
N ALA A 31 -16.67 16.46 -57.64
CA ALA A 31 -17.30 15.51 -56.72
C ALA A 31 -17.48 14.10 -57.37
N PRO A 32 -17.90 13.09 -56.59
CA PRO A 32 -19.34 12.89 -56.46
C PRO A 32 -19.87 12.72 -55.01
N THR A 33 -20.97 13.42 -54.76
CA THR A 33 -22.12 13.16 -53.86
C THR A 33 -21.90 12.65 -52.43
N TYR A 34 -21.96 13.58 -51.46
CA TYR A 34 -22.59 13.38 -50.15
C TYR A 34 -23.66 14.48 -49.95
N PRO A 35 -24.90 14.16 -49.54
CA PRO A 35 -25.91 15.18 -49.24
C PRO A 35 -25.87 15.59 -47.75
N ALA A 36 -26.42 16.78 -47.52
CA ALA A 36 -26.68 17.50 -46.26
C ALA A 36 -25.56 18.42 -45.75
N SER A 37 -25.78 19.72 -46.02
CA SER A 37 -25.07 20.87 -45.50
C SER A 37 -25.06 20.92 -43.96
N ALA A 38 -23.86 21.04 -43.37
CA ALA A 38 -23.71 21.53 -42.01
C ALA A 38 -23.94 23.06 -42.00
N GLU A 39 -24.92 23.52 -41.23
CA GLU A 39 -24.96 24.93 -40.82
C GLU A 39 -23.68 25.22 -40.03
N GLY A 40 -22.92 26.22 -40.46
CA GLY A 40 -21.62 26.58 -39.87
C GLY A 40 -21.77 27.10 -38.44
N GLY A 41 -21.63 26.21 -37.47
CA GLY A 41 -21.43 26.56 -36.07
C GLY A 41 -20.00 27.06 -35.82
N THR A 42 -19.82 27.86 -34.77
CA THR A 42 -18.49 28.28 -34.29
C THR A 42 -17.72 27.06 -33.79
N ILE A 43 -16.50 26.83 -34.31
CA ILE A 43 -15.64 25.73 -33.85
C ILE A 43 -15.19 26.03 -32.41
N HIS A 44 -15.24 25.01 -31.54
CA HIS A 44 -14.80 25.11 -30.16
C HIS A 44 -13.31 25.51 -30.09
N THR A 45 -12.96 26.45 -29.21
CA THR A 45 -11.60 27.01 -29.09
C THR A 45 -10.54 25.93 -28.85
N GLU A 46 -10.80 24.97 -27.94
CA GLU A 46 -9.86 23.86 -27.69
C GLU A 46 -9.54 23.03 -28.96
N VAL A 47 -10.50 22.88 -29.89
CA VAL A 47 -10.28 22.16 -31.15
C VAL A 47 -9.37 22.97 -32.08
N LEU A 48 -9.56 24.30 -32.12
CA LEU A 48 -8.71 25.22 -32.90
C LEU A 48 -7.27 25.25 -32.36
N ASP A 49 -7.11 25.28 -31.05
CA ASP A 49 -5.80 25.32 -30.38
C ASP A 49 -5.04 24.01 -30.60
N ALA A 50 -5.71 22.87 -30.45
CA ALA A 50 -5.12 21.56 -30.75
C ALA A 50 -4.75 21.42 -32.24
N SER A 51 -5.62 21.89 -33.15
CA SER A 51 -5.34 21.89 -34.60
C SER A 51 -4.14 22.76 -34.96
N THR A 52 -4.02 23.94 -34.35
CA THR A 52 -2.87 24.84 -34.52
C THR A 52 -1.58 24.22 -33.99
N SER A 53 -1.68 23.51 -32.86
CA SER A 53 -0.55 22.79 -32.26
C SER A 53 -0.08 21.63 -33.15
N ILE A 54 -1.01 20.86 -33.74
CA ILE A 54 -0.67 19.80 -34.71
C ILE A 54 0.01 20.39 -35.95
N ALA A 55 -0.50 21.50 -36.50
CA ALA A 55 0.05 22.11 -37.70
C ALA A 55 1.46 22.71 -37.50
N SER A 56 1.78 23.13 -36.27
CA SER A 56 3.07 23.74 -35.92
C SER A 56 4.10 22.76 -35.35
N ALA A 57 3.67 21.55 -34.97
CA ALA A 57 4.54 20.51 -34.43
C ALA A 57 5.63 20.07 -35.41
N LYS A 58 6.86 19.93 -34.91
CA LYS A 58 8.04 19.50 -35.68
C LYS A 58 8.68 18.23 -35.15
N GLY A 59 8.20 17.71 -34.01
CA GLY A 59 8.72 16.52 -33.35
C GLY A 59 7.64 15.73 -32.60
N PRO A 60 7.99 15.08 -31.47
CA PRO A 60 7.08 14.20 -30.74
C PRO A 60 5.88 14.93 -30.10
N GLU A 61 5.92 16.26 -29.97
CA GLU A 61 4.80 17.09 -29.52
C GLU A 61 3.54 16.95 -30.39
N ALA A 62 3.68 16.48 -31.64
CA ALA A 62 2.53 16.16 -32.48
C ALA A 62 1.64 15.05 -31.87
N TYR A 63 2.23 14.08 -31.16
CA TYR A 63 1.47 13.02 -30.48
C TYR A 63 0.67 13.58 -29.30
N THR A 64 1.27 14.50 -28.53
CA THR A 64 0.57 15.23 -27.45
C THR A 64 -0.61 16.00 -28.02
N ALA A 65 -0.41 16.79 -29.07
CA ALA A 65 -1.45 17.61 -29.67
C ALA A 65 -2.59 16.77 -30.30
N LEU A 66 -2.27 15.64 -30.94
CA LEU A 66 -3.29 14.70 -31.45
C LEU A 66 -4.12 14.08 -30.33
N ARG A 67 -3.50 13.76 -29.18
CA ARG A 67 -4.24 13.26 -28.02
C ARG A 67 -5.07 14.34 -27.34
N ASP A 68 -4.56 15.57 -27.24
CA ASP A 68 -5.35 16.70 -26.73
C ASP A 68 -6.59 16.92 -27.62
N LEU A 69 -6.42 16.92 -28.95
CA LEU A 69 -7.54 16.97 -29.89
C LEU A 69 -8.54 15.83 -29.62
N TRP A 70 -8.07 14.60 -29.47
CA TRP A 70 -8.95 13.45 -29.19
C TRP A 70 -9.74 13.59 -27.87
N ARG A 71 -9.14 14.18 -26.83
CA ARG A 71 -9.81 14.42 -25.53
C ARG A 71 -10.92 15.46 -25.63
N THR A 72 -10.88 16.36 -26.61
CA THR A 72 -11.96 17.34 -26.82
C THR A 72 -13.25 16.72 -27.36
N TRP A 73 -13.23 15.47 -27.85
CA TRP A 73 -14.40 14.82 -28.46
C TRP A 73 -15.67 14.90 -27.59
N ASP A 74 -15.54 14.67 -26.29
CA ASP A 74 -16.71 14.63 -25.41
C ASP A 74 -17.23 16.04 -25.03
N ARG A 75 -16.38 17.06 -25.22
CA ARG A 75 -16.64 18.45 -24.81
C ARG A 75 -17.03 19.37 -25.97
N ALA A 76 -16.45 19.15 -27.15
CA ALA A 76 -16.71 19.89 -28.38
C ALA A 76 -17.75 19.17 -29.27
N ASP A 77 -18.05 19.72 -30.46
CA ASP A 77 -18.80 18.99 -31.48
C ASP A 77 -17.89 17.89 -32.08
N PRO A 78 -18.26 16.60 -31.97
CA PRO A 78 -17.47 15.50 -32.51
C PRO A 78 -17.13 15.61 -34.01
N THR A 79 -17.95 16.31 -34.79
CA THR A 79 -17.74 16.51 -36.23
C THR A 79 -16.50 17.37 -36.48
N HIS A 80 -16.33 18.46 -35.73
CA HIS A 80 -15.15 19.33 -35.85
C HIS A 80 -13.88 18.61 -35.41
N VAL A 81 -13.97 17.75 -34.38
CA VAL A 81 -12.83 16.93 -33.92
C VAL A 81 -12.41 15.92 -34.99
N GLU A 82 -13.38 15.24 -35.61
CA GLU A 82 -13.11 14.32 -36.72
C GLU A 82 -12.50 15.03 -37.94
N GLU A 83 -13.03 16.20 -38.32
CA GLU A 83 -12.48 17.02 -39.41
C GLU A 83 -11.02 17.43 -39.15
N ALA A 84 -10.70 17.84 -37.92
CA ALA A 84 -9.34 18.17 -37.53
C ALA A 84 -8.40 16.95 -37.55
N ILE A 85 -8.88 15.77 -37.13
CA ILE A 85 -8.13 14.51 -37.25
C ILE A 85 -7.87 14.19 -38.73
N VAL A 86 -8.88 14.27 -39.58
CA VAL A 86 -8.74 14.03 -41.03
C VAL A 86 -7.74 15.00 -41.65
N ALA A 87 -7.80 16.30 -41.31
CA ALA A 87 -6.81 17.27 -41.77
C ALA A 87 -5.38 16.89 -41.36
N ALA A 88 -5.18 16.33 -40.17
CA ALA A 88 -3.88 15.81 -39.74
C ALA A 88 -3.44 14.57 -40.56
N THR A 89 -4.37 13.68 -40.93
CA THR A 89 -4.04 12.53 -41.80
C THR A 89 -3.57 12.95 -43.20
N GLU A 90 -4.12 14.03 -43.74
CA GLU A 90 -3.81 14.54 -45.07
C GLU A 90 -2.59 15.48 -45.10
N ASN A 91 -2.12 15.94 -43.93
CA ASN A 91 -0.99 16.85 -43.82
C ASN A 91 0.35 16.17 -44.15
N LYS A 92 0.82 16.35 -45.39
CA LYS A 92 2.09 15.78 -45.87
C LYS A 92 3.34 16.28 -45.13
N ALA A 93 3.25 17.41 -44.40
CA ALA A 93 4.35 17.92 -43.58
C ALA A 93 4.57 17.08 -42.31
N LEU A 94 3.56 16.36 -41.83
CA LEU A 94 3.70 15.46 -40.69
C LEU A 94 4.49 14.19 -41.08
N PRO A 95 5.38 13.68 -40.21
CA PRO A 95 6.05 12.40 -40.41
C PRO A 95 5.07 11.25 -40.63
N ALA A 96 5.47 10.24 -41.40
CA ALA A 96 4.61 9.08 -41.69
C ALA A 96 4.03 8.41 -40.43
N PRO A 97 4.79 8.18 -39.34
CA PRO A 97 4.26 7.59 -38.11
C PRO A 97 3.18 8.45 -37.42
N VAL A 98 3.33 9.78 -37.45
CA VAL A 98 2.34 10.71 -36.88
C VAL A 98 1.03 10.64 -37.66
N ARG A 99 1.10 10.56 -39.00
CA ARG A 99 -0.09 10.37 -39.84
C ARG A 99 -0.77 9.02 -39.59
N VAL A 100 -0.01 7.95 -39.33
CA VAL A 100 -0.58 6.65 -38.94
C VAL A 100 -1.34 6.76 -37.62
N TYR A 101 -0.75 7.45 -36.64
CA TYR A 101 -1.41 7.71 -35.37
C TYR A 101 -2.70 8.53 -35.55
N ALA A 102 -2.70 9.55 -36.42
CA ALA A 102 -3.90 10.31 -36.77
C ALA A 102 -4.96 9.44 -37.50
N GLU A 103 -4.55 8.56 -38.42
CA GLU A 103 -5.46 7.63 -39.12
C GLU A 103 -6.12 6.64 -38.17
N LEU A 104 -5.38 6.19 -37.14
CA LEU A 104 -5.93 5.36 -36.08
C LEU A 104 -7.01 6.11 -35.29
N LEU A 105 -6.76 7.36 -34.89
CA LEU A 105 -7.78 8.20 -34.26
C LEU A 105 -8.98 8.41 -35.18
N GLY A 106 -8.75 8.53 -36.50
CA GLY A 106 -9.82 8.60 -37.50
C GLY A 106 -10.64 7.32 -37.58
N ALA A 107 -10.02 6.15 -37.46
CA ALA A 107 -10.73 4.87 -37.35
C ALA A 107 -11.54 4.79 -36.05
N TYR A 108 -11.00 5.28 -34.93
CA TYR A 108 -11.74 5.34 -33.67
C TYR A 108 -12.88 6.35 -33.70
N ALA A 109 -12.75 7.48 -34.42
CA ALA A 109 -13.85 8.42 -34.66
C ALA A 109 -15.00 7.73 -35.41
N ARG A 110 -14.70 6.93 -36.43
CA ARG A 110 -15.69 6.09 -37.14
C ARG A 110 -16.37 5.08 -36.22
N ARG A 111 -15.59 4.42 -35.37
CA ARG A 111 -16.11 3.52 -34.32
C ARG A 111 -17.07 4.27 -33.38
N ARG A 112 -16.70 5.46 -32.90
CA ARG A 112 -17.53 6.33 -32.03
C ARG A 112 -18.84 6.80 -32.66
N ARG A 113 -18.96 6.83 -33.99
CA ARG A 113 -20.22 7.18 -34.69
C ARG A 113 -20.98 5.98 -35.26
N GLY A 114 -20.50 4.76 -35.00
CA GLY A 114 -21.15 3.51 -35.40
C GLY A 114 -20.80 2.98 -36.79
N ASP A 115 -19.83 3.59 -37.48
CA ASP A 115 -19.26 3.05 -38.71
C ASP A 115 -18.18 1.99 -38.37
N LEU A 116 -18.65 0.84 -37.86
CA LEU A 116 -17.76 -0.25 -37.42
C LEU A 116 -16.99 -0.86 -38.59
N GLU A 117 -17.66 -1.12 -39.72
CA GLU A 117 -17.02 -1.68 -40.92
C GLU A 117 -15.95 -0.73 -41.47
N GLY A 118 -16.25 0.57 -41.56
CA GLY A 118 -15.28 1.57 -42.01
C GLY A 118 -14.12 1.77 -41.05
N ALA A 119 -14.35 1.65 -39.73
CA ALA A 119 -13.29 1.66 -38.73
C ALA A 119 -12.34 0.47 -38.91
N LEU A 120 -12.88 -0.75 -39.02
CA LEU A 120 -12.09 -1.97 -39.24
C LEU A 120 -11.29 -1.92 -40.55
N ALA A 121 -11.94 -1.51 -41.64
CA ALA A 121 -11.30 -1.37 -42.95
C ALA A 121 -10.15 -0.35 -42.97
N ARG A 122 -10.16 0.65 -42.07
CA ARG A 122 -9.02 1.56 -41.87
C ARG A 122 -7.92 0.88 -41.08
N ILE A 123 -8.25 0.24 -39.96
CA ILE A 123 -7.27 -0.41 -39.06
C ILE A 123 -6.48 -1.50 -39.78
N GLU A 124 -7.13 -2.29 -40.63
CA GLU A 124 -6.48 -3.31 -41.49
C GLU A 124 -5.36 -2.73 -42.36
N LYS A 125 -5.46 -1.45 -42.75
CA LYS A 125 -4.48 -0.77 -43.60
C LYS A 125 -3.32 -0.14 -42.82
N LEU A 126 -3.35 -0.19 -41.49
CA LEU A 126 -2.32 0.41 -40.63
C LEU A 126 -1.18 -0.56 -40.30
N GLY A 127 -1.30 -1.86 -40.62
CA GLY A 127 -0.24 -2.85 -40.43
C GLY A 127 -0.16 -3.41 -39.00
N PHE A 128 -1.26 -3.38 -38.24
CA PHE A 128 -1.34 -4.01 -36.92
C PHE A 128 -1.32 -5.53 -37.02
N VAL A 129 -0.66 -6.17 -36.06
CA VAL A 129 -0.61 -7.62 -35.96
C VAL A 129 -1.74 -8.11 -35.07
N GLY A 130 -2.67 -8.89 -35.64
CA GLY A 130 -3.88 -9.35 -34.94
C GLY A 130 -3.87 -10.79 -34.42
N ARG A 131 -2.88 -11.62 -34.77
CA ARG A 131 -2.87 -13.06 -34.47
C ARG A 131 -1.62 -13.48 -33.69
N TYR A 132 -1.84 -14.15 -32.57
CA TYR A 132 -0.79 -14.57 -31.63
C TYR A 132 -1.04 -15.97 -31.07
N MET A 133 0.05 -16.69 -30.82
CA MET A 133 0.08 -17.76 -29.81
C MET A 133 0.32 -17.12 -28.45
N THR A 134 -0.33 -17.59 -27.39
CA THR A 134 -0.19 -17.01 -26.04
C THR A 134 0.07 -18.05 -24.96
N VAL A 135 0.78 -17.63 -23.91
CA VAL A 135 0.96 -18.40 -22.67
C VAL A 135 1.03 -17.46 -21.47
N GLY A 136 0.42 -17.89 -20.36
CA GLY A 136 0.25 -17.12 -19.12
C GLY A 136 -1.03 -17.55 -18.39
N PRO A 137 -1.35 -16.98 -17.22
CA PRO A 137 -0.61 -15.91 -16.56
C PRO A 137 0.61 -16.41 -15.76
N PHE A 138 1.70 -15.65 -15.83
CA PHE A 138 2.86 -15.76 -14.93
C PHE A 138 2.75 -14.72 -13.83
N ASP A 139 3.40 -14.97 -12.70
CA ASP A 139 3.35 -14.07 -11.56
C ASP A 139 3.97 -12.69 -11.91
N ASN A 140 3.35 -11.64 -11.40
CA ASN A 140 3.87 -10.28 -11.45
C ASN A 140 3.51 -9.50 -10.17
N ASP A 141 3.32 -10.21 -9.06
CA ASP A 141 3.08 -9.57 -7.77
C ASP A 141 4.23 -8.61 -7.42
N ASN A 142 3.85 -7.45 -6.90
CA ASN A 142 4.76 -6.33 -6.62
C ASN A 142 5.64 -5.93 -7.82
N LYS A 143 5.13 -6.09 -9.06
CA LYS A 143 5.83 -5.77 -10.31
C LYS A 143 7.20 -6.46 -10.44
N THR A 144 7.33 -7.67 -9.89
CA THR A 144 8.59 -8.46 -9.94
C THR A 144 8.70 -9.28 -11.23
N GLY A 145 7.57 -9.76 -11.75
CA GLY A 145 7.48 -10.63 -12.93
C GLY A 145 8.07 -10.03 -14.20
N PHE A 146 8.06 -8.71 -14.34
CA PHE A 146 8.72 -8.03 -15.46
C PHE A 146 10.21 -8.37 -15.55
N ALA A 147 10.90 -8.35 -14.41
CA ALA A 147 12.34 -8.61 -14.32
C ALA A 147 12.69 -10.11 -14.34
N ILE A 148 11.76 -10.99 -13.94
CA ILE A 148 11.97 -12.44 -13.92
C ILE A 148 11.91 -13.03 -15.32
N ASP A 149 12.95 -13.74 -15.73
CA ASP A 149 12.99 -14.45 -17.01
C ASP A 149 12.30 -15.82 -16.85
N TYR A 150 11.00 -15.87 -17.11
CA TYR A 150 10.23 -17.12 -17.07
C TYR A 150 10.68 -18.07 -18.19
N GLN A 151 10.44 -19.39 -18.03
CA GLN A 151 10.88 -20.40 -19.00
C GLN A 151 10.56 -20.09 -20.49
N PRO A 152 9.38 -19.54 -20.87
CA PRO A 152 9.13 -19.16 -22.28
C PRO A 152 10.14 -18.14 -22.86
N GLU A 153 10.72 -17.29 -22.01
CA GLU A 153 11.76 -16.31 -22.38
C GLU A 153 13.13 -17.00 -22.63
N ALA A 154 13.42 -18.08 -21.91
CA ALA A 154 14.63 -18.87 -22.12
C ALA A 154 14.58 -19.74 -23.41
N GLU A 155 13.37 -20.01 -23.92
CA GLU A 155 13.11 -20.89 -25.08
C GLU A 155 12.81 -20.11 -26.37
N LEU A 156 13.18 -18.82 -26.45
CA LEU A 156 12.82 -17.96 -27.59
C LEU A 156 13.46 -18.40 -28.92
N THR A 157 14.60 -19.08 -28.90
CA THR A 157 15.32 -19.57 -30.07
C THR A 157 14.92 -20.99 -30.50
N GLU A 158 14.11 -21.67 -29.70
CA GLU A 158 13.63 -23.03 -29.95
C GLU A 158 12.20 -23.02 -30.51
N ALA A 159 11.79 -24.16 -31.10
CA ALA A 159 10.41 -24.35 -31.53
C ALA A 159 9.48 -24.46 -30.31
N ILE A 160 8.28 -23.86 -30.38
CA ILE A 160 7.31 -23.91 -29.29
C ILE A 160 6.87 -25.36 -29.07
N PRO A 161 7.06 -25.92 -27.86
CA PRO A 161 6.72 -27.31 -27.57
C PRO A 161 5.21 -27.49 -27.41
N ALA A 162 4.61 -28.38 -28.21
CA ALA A 162 3.18 -28.66 -28.16
C ALA A 162 2.78 -29.29 -26.81
N GLY A 163 1.75 -28.74 -26.15
CA GLY A 163 1.13 -29.31 -24.95
C GLY A 163 1.94 -29.21 -23.65
N ARG A 164 3.18 -28.71 -23.69
CA ARG A 164 4.04 -28.56 -22.50
C ARG A 164 3.43 -27.57 -21.50
N ALA A 165 3.40 -28.00 -20.24
CA ALA A 165 2.99 -27.18 -19.11
C ALA A 165 4.18 -26.39 -18.55
N TYR A 166 3.92 -25.13 -18.19
CA TYR A 166 4.84 -24.23 -17.50
C TYR A 166 4.25 -23.88 -16.14
N GLU A 167 5.11 -23.59 -15.16
CA GLU A 167 4.69 -23.05 -13.87
C GLU A 167 4.16 -21.61 -14.06
N GLY A 168 2.87 -21.41 -13.80
CA GLY A 168 2.19 -20.11 -13.84
C GLY A 168 1.82 -19.62 -12.44
N LYS A 169 1.21 -18.43 -12.35
CA LYS A 169 0.99 -17.70 -11.07
C LYS A 169 0.25 -18.52 -10.00
N GLU A 170 -0.79 -19.26 -10.38
CA GLU A 170 -1.61 -20.05 -9.43
C GLU A 170 -1.77 -21.51 -9.87
N ARG A 171 -1.35 -21.82 -11.11
CA ARG A 171 -1.60 -23.09 -11.80
C ARG A 171 -0.68 -23.22 -13.00
N ALA A 172 -0.54 -24.44 -13.50
CA ALA A 172 0.24 -24.69 -14.70
C ALA A 172 -0.42 -24.13 -15.96
N VAL A 173 0.34 -23.46 -16.82
CA VAL A 173 -0.13 -22.79 -18.04
C VAL A 173 0.49 -23.39 -19.30
N ARG A 174 -0.17 -23.26 -20.46
CA ARG A 174 0.25 -23.87 -21.73
C ARG A 174 0.09 -22.88 -22.89
N TRP A 175 0.89 -23.06 -23.95
CA TRP A 175 0.70 -22.34 -25.20
C TRP A 175 -0.64 -22.69 -25.84
N ARG A 176 -1.38 -21.67 -26.28
CA ARG A 176 -2.64 -21.81 -27.03
C ARG A 176 -2.79 -20.70 -28.05
N VAL A 177 -3.72 -20.87 -28.98
CA VAL A 177 -4.11 -19.84 -29.96
C VAL A 177 -5.52 -19.39 -29.58
N PRO A 178 -5.73 -18.11 -29.22
CA PRO A 178 -7.07 -17.58 -29.00
C PRO A 178 -7.95 -17.80 -30.24
N PRO A 179 -9.23 -18.19 -30.07
CA PRO A 179 -10.11 -18.54 -31.19
C PRO A 179 -10.48 -17.34 -32.05
N THR A 180 -10.42 -16.12 -31.51
CA THR A 180 -10.72 -14.86 -32.19
C THR A 180 -9.55 -13.90 -32.13
N THR A 181 -9.27 -13.23 -33.24
CA THR A 181 -8.29 -12.14 -33.32
C THR A 181 -8.90 -10.83 -32.86
N SER A 182 -8.09 -9.93 -32.31
CA SER A 182 -8.55 -8.57 -32.05
C SER A 182 -8.62 -7.76 -33.33
N SER A 183 -9.68 -6.96 -33.45
CA SER A 183 -10.02 -6.27 -34.69
C SER A 183 -9.68 -4.78 -34.69
N TYR A 184 -9.41 -4.17 -33.53
CA TYR A 184 -9.23 -2.72 -33.40
C TYR A 184 -7.79 -2.25 -33.12
N GLY A 185 -6.78 -3.10 -33.37
CA GLY A 185 -5.37 -2.70 -33.35
C GLY A 185 -4.63 -2.90 -32.01
N TRP A 186 -5.27 -3.48 -31.00
CA TRP A 186 -4.63 -3.92 -29.76
C TRP A 186 -4.99 -5.37 -29.44
N PHE A 187 -4.25 -6.05 -28.57
CA PHE A 187 -4.52 -7.38 -28.04
C PHE A 187 -4.73 -7.27 -26.53
N ASP A 188 -5.79 -7.89 -26.01
CA ASP A 188 -6.18 -7.80 -24.60
C ASP A 188 -5.99 -9.16 -23.90
N PHE A 189 -5.04 -9.24 -22.97
CA PHE A 189 -4.88 -10.48 -22.18
C PHE A 189 -6.03 -10.71 -21.19
N GLY A 190 -6.81 -9.68 -20.84
CA GLY A 190 -7.98 -9.79 -19.97
C GLY A 190 -9.08 -10.68 -20.54
N ASP A 191 -9.12 -10.87 -21.85
CA ASP A 191 -10.06 -11.77 -22.51
C ASP A 191 -9.72 -13.24 -22.36
N ILE A 192 -8.47 -13.56 -21.98
CA ILE A 192 -7.99 -14.95 -21.97
C ILE A 192 -7.36 -15.38 -20.65
N LEU A 193 -6.72 -14.49 -19.89
CA LEU A 193 -5.99 -14.85 -18.67
C LEU A 193 -6.86 -14.74 -17.41
N ARG A 194 -6.73 -15.72 -16.52
CA ARG A 194 -7.25 -15.69 -15.15
C ARG A 194 -6.17 -16.24 -14.20
N PRO A 195 -5.83 -15.52 -13.10
CA PRO A 195 -6.33 -14.19 -12.72
C PRO A 195 -5.90 -13.09 -13.70
N ARG A 196 -6.53 -11.90 -13.60
CA ARG A 196 -6.22 -10.72 -14.43
C ARG A 196 -5.21 -9.78 -13.76
N GLU A 197 -5.16 -9.76 -12.43
CA GLU A 197 -4.35 -8.83 -11.65
C GLU A 197 -2.91 -9.32 -11.43
N SER A 198 -1.96 -8.41 -11.56
CA SER A 198 -0.54 -8.61 -11.29
C SER A 198 -0.02 -9.83 -12.05
N VAL A 199 -0.25 -9.86 -13.37
CA VAL A 199 0.15 -10.98 -14.24
C VAL A 199 1.07 -10.52 -15.38
N CYS A 200 1.98 -11.40 -15.77
CA CYS A 200 2.68 -11.32 -17.05
C CYS A 200 2.10 -12.34 -18.04
N GLY A 201 1.99 -11.94 -19.30
CA GLY A 201 1.62 -12.80 -20.43
C GLY A 201 2.65 -12.71 -21.56
N TYR A 202 2.81 -13.80 -22.29
CA TYR A 202 3.60 -13.85 -23.51
C TYR A 202 2.69 -14.01 -24.72
N ALA A 203 2.92 -13.20 -25.75
CA ALA A 203 2.29 -13.32 -27.06
C ALA A 203 3.37 -13.47 -28.14
N THR A 204 3.26 -14.49 -28.97
CA THR A 204 4.23 -14.78 -30.05
C THR A 204 3.55 -14.85 -31.40
N THR A 205 4.20 -14.27 -32.40
CA THR A 205 3.80 -14.31 -33.81
C THR A 205 5.03 -14.50 -34.69
N PHE A 206 4.83 -14.95 -35.92
CA PHE A 206 5.90 -15.27 -36.87
C PHE A 206 5.69 -14.45 -38.14
N ILE A 207 6.71 -13.67 -38.52
CA ILE A 207 6.61 -12.75 -39.65
C ILE A 207 7.67 -13.03 -40.71
N ARG A 208 7.32 -12.88 -41.98
CA ARG A 208 8.27 -12.89 -43.10
C ARG A 208 7.85 -11.94 -44.22
N ALA A 209 8.81 -11.50 -45.03
CA ALA A 209 8.51 -10.87 -46.32
C ALA A 209 7.91 -11.92 -47.27
N ARG A 210 7.12 -11.48 -48.27
CA ARG A 210 6.54 -12.39 -49.27
C ARG A 210 7.62 -13.31 -49.89
N PRO A 211 7.36 -14.62 -50.04
CA PRO A 211 8.30 -15.55 -50.67
C PRO A 211 8.79 -15.02 -52.02
N GLY A 212 10.12 -15.06 -52.25
CA GLY A 212 10.76 -14.57 -53.47
C GLY A 212 11.25 -13.10 -53.42
N THR A 213 11.01 -12.38 -52.32
CA THR A 213 11.56 -11.03 -52.11
C THR A 213 12.95 -11.06 -51.44
N LYS A 214 13.69 -9.95 -51.47
CA LYS A 214 14.97 -9.80 -50.73
C LYS A 214 14.71 -9.32 -49.30
N ALA A 215 15.64 -9.60 -48.40
CA ALA A 215 15.62 -9.03 -47.05
C ALA A 215 15.67 -7.50 -47.12
N ARG A 216 14.87 -6.82 -46.29
CA ARG A 216 14.73 -5.35 -46.28
C ARG A 216 14.50 -4.81 -44.87
N LYS A 217 14.67 -3.50 -44.70
CA LYS A 217 14.40 -2.83 -43.42
C LYS A 217 12.90 -2.69 -43.20
N ALA A 218 12.48 -2.95 -41.97
CA ALA A 218 11.14 -2.72 -41.47
C ALA A 218 11.23 -2.11 -40.07
N THR A 219 10.16 -1.50 -39.59
CA THR A 219 10.05 -0.95 -38.24
C THR A 219 8.99 -1.70 -37.46
N LEU A 220 9.26 -1.90 -36.17
CA LEU A 220 8.29 -2.43 -35.21
C LEU A 220 7.91 -1.31 -34.26
N TRP A 221 6.60 -1.09 -34.13
CA TRP A 221 6.01 -0.08 -33.27
C TRP A 221 5.20 -0.75 -32.18
N MET A 222 5.44 -0.37 -30.94
CA MET A 222 4.92 -1.07 -29.78
C MET A 222 4.35 -0.09 -28.76
N GLY A 223 3.21 -0.48 -28.20
CA GLY A 223 2.53 0.22 -27.12
C GLY A 223 1.79 -0.77 -26.21
N SER A 224 1.65 -0.47 -24.92
CA SER A 224 0.96 -1.38 -23.99
C SER A 224 0.28 -0.68 -22.82
N ALA A 225 -0.81 -1.28 -22.34
CA ALA A 225 -1.24 -1.10 -20.96
C ALA A 225 -0.41 -2.04 -20.08
N GLY A 226 0.46 -1.48 -19.24
CA GLY A 226 1.47 -2.22 -18.47
C GLY A 226 2.89 -2.19 -19.08
N ALA A 227 3.85 -2.77 -18.37
CA ALA A 227 5.26 -2.84 -18.79
C ALA A 227 5.48 -3.93 -19.85
N PHE A 228 6.46 -3.76 -20.76
CA PHE A 228 6.71 -4.74 -21.81
C PHE A 228 8.17 -4.93 -22.23
N LYS A 229 8.46 -6.10 -22.79
CA LYS A 229 9.68 -6.42 -23.53
C LYS A 229 9.30 -7.01 -24.89
N VAL A 230 9.97 -6.58 -25.97
CA VAL A 230 9.82 -7.18 -27.31
C VAL A 230 11.12 -7.88 -27.71
N TYR A 231 10.97 -9.11 -28.19
CA TYR A 231 12.04 -9.94 -28.69
C TYR A 231 11.85 -10.20 -30.18
N TYR A 232 12.95 -10.15 -30.93
CA TYR A 232 13.03 -10.48 -32.33
C TYR A 232 14.11 -11.54 -32.53
N ASP A 233 13.72 -12.72 -33.00
CA ASP A 233 14.62 -13.89 -33.15
C ASP A 233 15.44 -14.20 -31.88
N GLY A 234 14.80 -14.05 -30.70
CA GLY A 234 15.42 -14.30 -29.40
C GLY A 234 16.23 -13.13 -28.81
N GLU A 235 16.48 -12.07 -29.58
CA GLU A 235 17.15 -10.86 -29.07
C GLU A 235 16.12 -9.84 -28.57
N LYS A 236 16.31 -9.29 -27.36
CA LYS A 236 15.49 -8.19 -26.83
C LYS A 236 15.79 -6.90 -27.59
N ILE A 237 14.78 -6.35 -28.27
CA ILE A 237 14.90 -5.17 -29.14
C ILE A 237 14.17 -3.92 -28.63
N LEU A 238 13.18 -4.07 -27.75
CA LEU A 238 12.48 -2.97 -27.06
C LEU A 238 12.18 -3.36 -25.62
N GLU A 239 12.14 -2.34 -24.74
CA GLU A 239 11.78 -2.46 -23.34
C GLU A 239 11.14 -1.16 -22.84
N ASP A 240 10.00 -1.27 -22.16
CA ASP A 240 9.42 -0.21 -21.33
C ASP A 240 9.07 -0.82 -19.97
N ALA A 241 9.80 -0.43 -18.93
CA ALA A 241 9.59 -0.94 -17.57
C ALA A 241 8.46 -0.21 -16.83
N ALA A 242 7.89 0.87 -17.40
CA ALA A 242 6.83 1.62 -16.77
C ALA A 242 5.45 0.99 -17.02
N TYR A 243 4.61 0.96 -15.98
CA TYR A 243 3.23 0.51 -16.10
C TYR A 243 2.37 1.72 -16.48
N ARG A 244 1.84 1.74 -17.71
CA ARG A 244 1.07 2.88 -18.28
C ARG A 244 -0.28 2.43 -18.77
N GLU A 245 -1.17 3.37 -19.09
CA GLU A 245 -2.35 3.06 -19.90
C GLU A 245 -1.96 2.70 -21.35
N LEU A 246 -2.88 2.14 -22.12
CA LEU A 246 -2.62 1.80 -23.51
C LEU A 246 -2.38 3.07 -24.35
N ASP A 247 -1.16 3.21 -24.85
CA ASP A 247 -0.82 4.17 -25.90
C ASP A 247 -0.07 3.47 -27.02
N ILE A 248 -0.56 3.64 -28.24
CA ILE A 248 -0.12 2.92 -29.43
C ILE A 248 1.07 3.65 -30.04
N ASP A 249 2.00 2.91 -30.65
CA ASP A 249 3.23 3.42 -31.26
C ASP A 249 4.20 4.12 -30.27
N ARG A 250 4.06 3.89 -28.94
CA ARG A 250 4.86 4.50 -27.87
C ARG A 250 6.37 4.36 -28.05
N LEU A 251 6.84 3.17 -28.37
CA LEU A 251 8.24 2.86 -28.67
C LEU A 251 8.36 2.28 -30.08
N ALA A 252 9.51 2.51 -30.72
CA ALA A 252 9.78 1.94 -32.03
C ALA A 252 11.24 1.52 -32.18
N THR A 253 11.48 0.54 -33.04
CA THR A 253 12.82 0.11 -33.45
C THR A 253 12.81 -0.39 -34.89
N THR A 254 13.99 -0.54 -35.48
CA THR A 254 14.18 -1.09 -36.84
C THR A 254 14.66 -2.53 -36.77
N VAL A 255 14.10 -3.38 -37.62
CA VAL A 255 14.48 -4.79 -37.78
C VAL A 255 14.67 -5.12 -39.25
N THR A 256 15.30 -6.26 -39.53
CA THR A 256 15.44 -6.78 -40.91
C THR A 256 14.34 -7.79 -41.19
N LEU A 257 13.37 -7.44 -42.03
CA LEU A 257 12.34 -8.37 -42.50
C LEU A 257 12.92 -9.31 -43.56
N ARG A 258 12.77 -10.63 -43.36
CA ARG A 258 13.43 -11.68 -44.17
C ARG A 258 12.40 -12.55 -44.90
N PRO A 259 12.77 -13.26 -45.98
CA PRO A 259 11.88 -14.20 -46.69
C PRO A 259 11.62 -15.51 -45.93
N THR A 260 12.38 -15.78 -44.86
CA THR A 260 12.13 -16.85 -43.89
C THR A 260 11.44 -16.28 -42.67
N PHE A 261 10.65 -17.09 -41.94
CA PHE A 261 10.03 -16.62 -40.69
C PHE A 261 11.07 -16.15 -39.67
N SER A 262 10.73 -15.01 -39.07
CA SER A 262 11.33 -14.48 -37.87
C SER A 262 10.30 -14.52 -36.75
N ARG A 263 10.73 -14.84 -35.53
CA ARG A 263 9.86 -14.87 -34.35
C ARG A 263 9.82 -13.50 -33.70
N VAL A 264 8.62 -12.98 -33.47
CA VAL A 264 8.39 -11.81 -32.63
C VAL A 264 7.63 -12.24 -31.39
N THR A 265 8.24 -12.05 -30.22
CA THR A 265 7.62 -12.37 -28.93
C THR A 265 7.52 -11.11 -28.09
N VAL A 266 6.34 -10.89 -27.53
CA VAL A 266 6.05 -9.79 -26.63
C VAL A 266 5.78 -10.38 -25.25
N LYS A 267 6.54 -9.94 -24.25
CA LYS A 267 6.20 -10.10 -22.84
C LYS A 267 5.53 -8.81 -22.38
N VAL A 268 4.35 -8.91 -21.78
CA VAL A 268 3.64 -7.76 -21.23
C VAL A 268 3.18 -8.10 -19.82
N CYS A 269 3.32 -7.15 -18.89
CA CYS A 269 2.98 -7.33 -17.49
C CYS A 269 2.03 -6.22 -17.04
N GLY A 270 0.90 -6.61 -16.46
CA GLY A 270 -0.11 -5.71 -15.87
C GLY A 270 -0.04 -5.72 -14.34
N ASP A 271 -0.68 -4.72 -13.72
CA ASP A 271 -0.73 -4.54 -12.27
C ASP A 271 -2.16 -4.71 -11.74
N GLU A 272 -3.02 -3.70 -11.85
CA GLU A 272 -4.43 -3.79 -11.43
C GLU A 272 -5.30 -4.53 -12.45
N ASP A 273 -4.93 -4.48 -13.73
CA ASP A 273 -5.63 -5.13 -14.82
C ASP A 273 -4.70 -6.04 -15.62
N ALA A 274 -5.29 -6.96 -16.37
CA ALA A 274 -4.54 -7.75 -17.33
C ALA A 274 -3.96 -6.83 -18.42
N PRO A 275 -2.71 -7.06 -18.85
CA PRO A 275 -2.06 -6.15 -19.78
C PRO A 275 -2.71 -6.18 -21.16
N LYS A 276 -2.64 -5.04 -21.86
CA LYS A 276 -3.01 -4.93 -23.28
C LYS A 276 -1.80 -4.48 -24.08
N PHE A 277 -1.73 -4.80 -25.36
CA PHE A 277 -0.67 -4.26 -26.20
C PHE A 277 -1.06 -4.08 -27.65
N ALA A 278 -0.37 -3.21 -28.36
CA ALA A 278 -0.50 -3.01 -29.79
C ALA A 278 0.89 -3.17 -30.43
N LEU A 279 0.96 -3.99 -31.47
CA LEU A 279 2.16 -4.19 -32.28
C LEU A 279 1.83 -3.94 -33.74
N ARG A 280 2.61 -3.06 -34.38
CA ARG A 280 2.43 -2.67 -35.78
C ARG A 280 3.74 -2.76 -36.54
N ILE A 281 3.66 -3.17 -37.81
CA ILE A 281 4.80 -3.29 -38.71
C ILE A 281 4.76 -2.16 -39.73
N GLY A 282 5.86 -1.44 -39.87
CA GLY A 282 6.04 -0.40 -40.87
C GLY A 282 7.26 -0.65 -41.76
N ASP A 283 7.38 0.12 -42.83
CA ASP A 283 8.57 0.16 -43.67
C ASP A 283 9.72 0.92 -42.97
N GLU A 284 10.81 1.18 -43.68
CA GLU A 284 11.99 1.90 -43.14
C GLU A 284 11.70 3.35 -42.71
N THR A 285 10.57 3.92 -43.15
CA THR A 285 10.10 5.27 -42.79
C THR A 285 9.01 5.26 -41.71
N GLY A 286 8.53 4.08 -41.33
CA GLY A 286 7.44 3.88 -40.38
C GLY A 286 6.02 3.90 -40.98
N LYS A 287 5.89 4.02 -42.31
CA LYS A 287 4.61 3.89 -43.02
C LYS A 287 4.12 2.43 -42.92
N PRO A 288 2.81 2.14 -42.88
CA PRO A 288 2.29 0.78 -42.79
C PRO A 288 2.84 -0.13 -43.88
N ASP A 289 3.30 -1.30 -43.47
CA ASP A 289 3.84 -2.32 -44.36
C ASP A 289 2.90 -3.52 -44.42
N LEU A 290 2.13 -3.59 -45.50
CA LEU A 290 1.15 -4.66 -45.74
C LEU A 290 1.75 -5.82 -46.55
N ASP A 291 3.03 -5.72 -46.94
CA ASP A 291 3.76 -6.76 -47.66
C ASP A 291 4.53 -7.66 -46.69
N VAL A 292 3.78 -8.23 -45.74
CA VAL A 292 4.27 -9.08 -44.66
C VAL A 292 3.30 -10.24 -44.45
N GLU A 293 3.83 -11.46 -44.45
CA GLU A 293 3.08 -12.64 -44.05
C GLU A 293 3.21 -12.85 -42.54
N VAL A 294 2.08 -13.04 -41.86
CA VAL A 294 1.98 -13.22 -40.41
C VAL A 294 1.32 -14.55 -40.08
N ARG A 295 1.97 -15.40 -39.29
CA ARG A 295 1.47 -16.70 -38.81
C ARG A 295 1.58 -16.83 -37.29
N ALA A 296 0.75 -17.68 -36.70
CA ALA A 296 0.69 -17.93 -35.25
C ALA A 296 0.32 -19.38 -34.97
N ASP A 297 1.18 -20.30 -35.43
CA ASP A 297 0.98 -21.74 -35.34
C ASP A 297 2.31 -22.49 -35.18
N LEU A 298 2.23 -23.77 -34.83
CA LEU A 298 3.40 -24.61 -34.51
C LEU A 298 4.30 -24.90 -35.72
N GLU A 299 3.75 -24.90 -36.94
CA GLU A 299 4.54 -25.11 -38.16
C GLU A 299 5.44 -23.91 -38.42
N ALA A 300 4.87 -22.69 -38.39
CA ALA A 300 5.64 -21.46 -38.48
C ALA A 300 6.69 -21.35 -37.36
N SER A 301 6.37 -21.83 -36.16
CA SER A 301 7.33 -21.90 -35.05
C SER A 301 8.53 -22.81 -35.36
N THR A 302 8.30 -23.93 -36.02
CA THR A 302 9.35 -24.89 -36.38
C THR A 302 10.23 -24.33 -37.49
N GLU A 303 9.63 -23.73 -38.52
CA GLU A 303 10.36 -23.05 -39.60
C GLU A 303 11.23 -21.90 -39.08
N ALA A 304 10.69 -21.06 -38.20
CA ALA A 304 11.41 -19.94 -37.62
C ALA A 304 12.62 -20.41 -36.78
N ALA A 305 12.45 -21.44 -35.95
CA ALA A 305 13.53 -22.02 -35.15
C ALA A 305 14.66 -22.59 -36.03
N ALA A 306 14.33 -23.31 -37.10
CA ALA A 306 15.31 -23.81 -38.06
C ALA A 306 16.07 -22.66 -38.75
N ALA A 307 15.34 -21.63 -39.20
CA ALA A 307 15.93 -20.47 -39.86
C ALA A 307 16.84 -19.66 -38.92
N MET A 308 16.46 -19.49 -37.66
CA MET A 308 17.29 -18.86 -36.63
C MET A 308 18.59 -19.63 -36.38
N LYS A 309 18.54 -20.98 -36.30
CA LYS A 309 19.73 -21.83 -36.13
C LYS A 309 20.69 -21.71 -37.32
N GLU A 310 20.18 -21.64 -38.55
CA GLU A 310 21.02 -21.41 -39.73
C GLU A 310 21.63 -20.00 -39.76
N ARG A 311 20.87 -18.98 -39.30
CA ARG A 311 21.38 -17.61 -39.18
C ARG A 311 22.44 -17.47 -38.10
N ALA A 312 22.31 -18.13 -36.96
CA ALA A 312 23.29 -18.08 -35.88
C ALA A 312 24.69 -18.56 -36.32
N LYS A 313 24.78 -19.39 -37.38
CA LYS A 313 26.05 -19.81 -38.00
C LYS A 313 26.73 -18.70 -38.82
N LYS A 314 26.02 -17.63 -39.18
CA LYS A 314 26.49 -16.49 -39.98
C LYS A 314 26.50 -15.22 -39.12
N LYS A 315 27.67 -14.60 -38.96
CA LYS A 315 27.83 -13.38 -38.15
C LYS A 315 27.33 -12.16 -38.94
N GLU A 316 26.02 -11.89 -38.89
CA GLU A 316 25.44 -10.67 -39.48
C GLU A 316 25.70 -9.44 -38.58
N PRO A 317 26.04 -8.27 -39.16
CA PRO A 317 26.19 -7.04 -38.39
C PRO A 317 24.83 -6.62 -37.79
N LYS A 318 24.84 -6.23 -36.50
CA LYS A 318 23.66 -5.66 -35.84
C LYS A 318 23.37 -4.28 -36.43
N GLU A 319 22.26 -4.15 -37.14
CA GLU A 319 21.79 -2.84 -37.62
C GLU A 319 20.92 -2.16 -36.55
N GLN A 320 21.41 -1.07 -35.98
CA GLN A 320 20.60 -0.16 -35.14
C GLN A 320 20.02 0.94 -36.03
N GLY A 321 18.69 1.11 -36.01
CA GLY A 321 17.97 2.01 -36.91
C GLY A 321 17.67 3.40 -36.35
N ARG A 322 17.25 4.29 -37.27
CA ARG A 322 17.03 5.75 -37.10
C ARG A 322 15.63 6.14 -36.57
N VAL A 323 14.67 5.22 -36.53
CA VAL A 323 13.27 5.49 -36.19
C VAL A 323 12.99 5.14 -34.74
N VAL A 324 12.42 6.08 -33.99
CA VAL A 324 12.10 5.95 -32.57
C VAL A 324 10.66 6.42 -32.30
N GLY A 325 10.04 5.89 -31.24
CA GLY A 325 8.73 6.32 -30.78
C GLY A 325 8.74 7.64 -29.99
N PRO A 326 7.57 8.21 -29.65
CA PRO A 326 7.45 9.49 -28.95
C PRO A 326 8.18 9.51 -27.59
N VAL A 327 8.13 8.44 -26.80
CA VAL A 327 8.83 8.41 -25.49
C VAL A 327 10.34 8.55 -25.68
N GLN A 328 10.93 7.74 -26.57
CA GLN A 328 12.38 7.80 -26.87
C GLN A 328 12.78 9.20 -27.40
N ALA A 329 11.94 9.80 -28.24
CA ALA A 329 12.19 11.13 -28.76
C ALA A 329 12.13 12.21 -27.66
N PHE A 330 11.13 12.18 -26.79
CA PHE A 330 11.02 13.11 -25.66
C PHE A 330 12.16 12.95 -24.65
N GLU A 331 12.58 11.73 -24.33
CA GLU A 331 13.72 11.49 -23.44
C GLU A 331 15.02 12.06 -23.99
N THR A 332 15.21 11.96 -25.31
CA THR A 332 16.35 12.59 -25.99
C THR A 332 16.30 14.12 -25.87
N LEU A 333 15.12 14.73 -26.03
CA LEU A 333 14.95 16.19 -25.94
C LEU A 333 15.08 16.75 -24.52
N THR A 334 14.77 15.96 -23.49
CA THR A 334 14.67 16.42 -22.09
C THR A 334 15.86 16.02 -21.21
N SER A 335 16.76 15.17 -21.70
CA SER A 335 17.94 14.67 -20.96
C SER A 335 19.15 15.62 -20.93
N GLY A 336 19.14 16.70 -21.71
CA GLY A 336 20.22 17.70 -21.72
C GLY A 336 20.36 18.48 -20.40
N LYS A 337 21.50 19.18 -20.20
CA LYS A 337 21.75 19.99 -18.99
C LYS A 337 20.77 21.17 -18.82
N SER A 338 20.24 21.70 -19.92
CA SER A 338 19.30 22.82 -19.95
C SER A 338 18.26 22.58 -21.05
N PRO A 339 17.33 21.64 -20.83
CA PRO A 339 16.30 21.33 -21.82
C PRO A 339 15.33 22.51 -21.96
N ALA A 340 14.77 22.68 -23.15
CA ALA A 340 13.83 23.77 -23.42
C ALA A 340 12.56 23.61 -22.56
N PRO A 341 12.04 24.67 -21.91
CA PRO A 341 10.82 24.60 -21.10
C PRO A 341 9.62 24.03 -21.86
N ALA A 342 9.50 24.34 -23.16
CA ALA A 342 8.46 23.78 -24.03
C ALA A 342 8.58 22.26 -24.19
N ALA A 343 9.79 21.70 -24.31
CA ALA A 343 9.98 20.25 -24.43
C ALA A 343 9.64 19.52 -23.12
N LEU A 344 10.01 20.13 -21.98
CA LEU A 344 9.63 19.63 -20.65
C LEU A 344 8.11 19.61 -20.48
N GLU A 345 7.44 20.73 -20.82
CA GLU A 345 5.98 20.85 -20.76
C GLU A 345 5.28 19.80 -21.62
N GLN A 346 5.68 19.67 -22.88
CA GLN A 346 5.04 18.73 -23.81
C GLN A 346 5.23 17.28 -23.39
N TYR A 347 6.39 16.94 -22.81
CA TYR A 347 6.59 15.60 -22.27
C TYR A 347 5.79 15.36 -20.98
N ALA A 348 5.71 16.36 -20.10
CA ALA A 348 4.85 16.29 -18.91
C ALA A 348 3.39 16.06 -19.28
N ARG A 349 2.86 16.81 -20.26
CA ARG A 349 1.50 16.62 -20.80
C ARG A 349 1.33 15.23 -21.41
N TYR A 350 2.27 14.79 -22.24
CA TYR A 350 2.22 13.45 -22.83
C TYR A 350 2.14 12.35 -21.75
N LEU A 351 2.98 12.43 -20.72
CA LEU A 351 2.96 11.46 -19.61
C LEU A 351 1.67 11.56 -18.77
N ALA A 352 1.17 12.77 -18.52
CA ALA A 352 -0.10 12.97 -17.80
C ALA A 352 -1.30 12.40 -18.58
N ILE A 353 -1.31 12.53 -19.90
CA ILE A 353 -2.38 12.03 -20.77
C ILE A 353 -2.30 10.51 -20.97
N THR A 354 -1.09 9.94 -20.95
CA THR A 354 -0.88 8.49 -21.14
C THR A 354 -0.89 7.72 -19.82
N GLY A 355 -0.94 8.43 -18.70
CA GLY A 355 -0.93 7.88 -17.35
C GLY A 355 0.31 7.04 -17.02
N GLY A 356 0.32 6.52 -15.81
CA GLY A 356 1.18 5.41 -15.45
C GLY A 356 1.43 5.26 -13.97
N ASP A 357 2.40 4.41 -13.65
CA ASP A 357 2.81 4.14 -12.29
C ASP A 357 3.32 5.40 -11.55
N PRO A 358 3.43 5.34 -10.21
CA PRO A 358 3.87 6.47 -9.41
C PRO A 358 5.21 7.09 -9.87
N LYS A 359 6.07 6.31 -10.54
CA LYS A 359 7.34 6.78 -11.12
C LYS A 359 7.12 7.60 -12.38
N ALA A 360 6.26 7.13 -13.29
CA ALA A 360 5.85 7.88 -14.47
C ALA A 360 5.12 9.18 -14.11
N GLU A 361 4.19 9.13 -13.15
CA GLU A 361 3.48 10.31 -12.64
C GLU A 361 4.45 11.32 -12.00
N HIS A 362 5.38 10.83 -11.19
CA HIS A 362 6.41 11.68 -10.60
C HIS A 362 7.29 12.34 -11.66
N LYS A 363 7.69 11.60 -12.71
CA LYS A 363 8.41 12.17 -13.84
C LYS A 363 7.58 13.27 -14.52
N ALA A 364 6.28 13.07 -14.73
CA ALA A 364 5.40 14.09 -15.30
C ALA A 364 5.35 15.36 -14.43
N ARG A 365 5.23 15.21 -13.11
CA ARG A 365 5.24 16.31 -12.15
C ARG A 365 6.55 17.09 -12.14
N ASP A 366 7.71 16.41 -12.08
CA ASP A 366 9.03 17.06 -12.14
C ASP A 366 9.18 17.88 -13.43
N LEU A 367 8.85 17.28 -14.57
CA LEU A 367 8.92 17.94 -15.86
C LEU A 367 8.03 19.20 -15.92
N ALA A 368 6.79 19.13 -15.43
CA ALA A 368 5.87 20.26 -15.37
C ALA A 368 6.37 21.38 -14.45
N ARG A 369 6.84 21.02 -13.25
CA ARG A 369 7.44 21.96 -12.28
C ARG A 369 8.64 22.68 -12.88
N ARG A 370 9.60 21.93 -13.45
CA ARG A 370 10.82 22.49 -14.08
C ARG A 370 10.48 23.41 -15.25
N ALA A 371 9.49 23.05 -16.06
CA ALA A 371 9.01 23.92 -17.13
C ALA A 371 8.45 25.24 -16.57
N ALA A 372 7.61 25.16 -15.53
CA ALA A 372 6.97 26.31 -14.90
C ALA A 372 7.93 27.23 -14.13
N GLU A 373 8.99 26.68 -13.53
CA GLU A 373 10.03 27.46 -12.85
C GLU A 373 11.00 28.12 -13.82
N ALA A 374 11.40 27.41 -14.89
CA ALA A 374 12.33 27.95 -15.88
C ALA A 374 11.71 29.08 -16.71
N GLU A 375 10.44 28.95 -17.10
CA GLU A 375 9.72 29.97 -17.86
C GLU A 375 8.24 30.02 -17.44
N PRO A 376 7.90 30.82 -16.41
CA PRO A 376 6.56 30.89 -15.87
C PRO A 376 5.54 31.42 -16.89
N THR A 377 4.54 30.59 -17.20
CA THR A 377 3.33 30.99 -17.94
C THR A 377 2.12 30.46 -17.18
N VAL A 378 0.93 31.04 -17.41
CA VAL A 378 -0.31 30.55 -16.78
C VAL A 378 -0.48 29.06 -17.04
N GLN A 379 -0.34 28.62 -18.29
CA GLN A 379 -0.48 27.21 -18.68
C GLN A 379 0.50 26.27 -17.97
N ARG A 380 1.78 26.64 -17.84
CA ARG A 380 2.77 25.78 -17.15
C ARG A 380 2.54 25.74 -15.65
N LEU A 381 2.16 26.85 -15.03
CA LEU A 381 1.84 26.90 -13.61
C LEU A 381 0.59 26.07 -13.30
N LEU A 382 -0.45 26.15 -14.15
CA LEU A 382 -1.66 25.34 -13.99
C LEU A 382 -1.37 23.85 -14.20
N LEU A 383 -0.53 23.48 -15.18
CA LEU A 383 -0.08 22.10 -15.35
C LEU A 383 0.70 21.58 -14.14
N ALA A 384 1.63 22.39 -13.59
CA ALA A 384 2.36 22.05 -12.37
C ALA A 384 1.42 21.91 -11.15
N GLY A 385 0.38 22.73 -11.07
CA GLY A 385 -0.66 22.64 -10.05
C GLY A 385 -1.56 21.41 -10.20
N GLU A 386 -1.96 21.07 -11.42
CA GLU A 386 -2.76 19.88 -11.74
C GLU A 386 -2.03 18.60 -11.35
N LEU A 387 -0.73 18.53 -11.65
CA LEU A 387 0.11 17.37 -11.37
C LEU A 387 0.71 17.36 -9.96
N ALA A 388 0.43 18.35 -9.12
CA ALA A 388 0.99 18.44 -7.77
C ALA A 388 0.57 17.26 -6.87
N GLU A 389 1.44 16.85 -5.94
CA GLU A 389 1.20 15.69 -5.04
C GLU A 389 0.07 15.96 -4.04
N ASP A 390 -0.10 17.22 -3.62
CA ASP A 390 -1.12 17.58 -2.63
C ASP A 390 -1.81 18.92 -2.91
N ARG A 391 -2.92 19.12 -2.20
CA ARG A 391 -3.82 20.25 -2.36
C ARG A 391 -3.18 21.61 -2.04
N ASN A 392 -2.26 21.67 -1.08
CA ASN A 392 -1.57 22.91 -0.71
C ASN A 392 -0.54 23.29 -1.77
N GLN A 393 0.21 22.32 -2.30
CA GLN A 393 1.09 22.56 -3.46
C GLN A 393 0.28 23.06 -4.66
N ARG A 394 -0.82 22.37 -4.99
CA ARG A 394 -1.72 22.81 -6.08
C ARG A 394 -2.19 24.25 -5.88
N ARG A 395 -2.57 24.62 -4.65
CA ARG A 395 -2.98 26.00 -4.31
C ARG A 395 -1.87 27.01 -4.63
N ALA A 396 -0.63 26.75 -4.19
CA ALA A 396 0.49 27.66 -4.41
C ALA A 396 0.77 27.89 -5.90
N TRP A 397 0.65 26.85 -6.73
CA TRP A 397 0.79 26.97 -8.18
C TRP A 397 -0.35 27.78 -8.81
N VAL A 398 -1.59 27.55 -8.40
CA VAL A 398 -2.78 28.27 -8.88
C VAL A 398 -2.71 29.75 -8.50
N GLU A 399 -2.29 30.10 -7.28
CA GLU A 399 -2.10 31.50 -6.85
C GLU A 399 -1.05 32.24 -7.71
N ARG A 400 0.06 31.56 -8.04
CA ARG A 400 1.08 32.10 -8.96
C ARG A 400 0.53 32.29 -10.37
N ALA A 401 -0.30 31.35 -10.85
CA ALA A 401 -0.94 31.45 -12.16
C ALA A 401 -1.91 32.63 -12.19
N SER A 402 -2.70 32.80 -11.13
CA SER A 402 -3.64 33.92 -10.93
C SER A 402 -2.94 35.27 -10.98
N ALA A 403 -1.74 35.39 -10.38
CA ALA A 403 -0.93 36.60 -10.44
C ALA A 403 -0.36 36.93 -11.83
N LEU A 404 -0.22 35.94 -12.72
CA LEU A 404 0.29 36.13 -14.09
C LEU A 404 -0.81 36.34 -15.15
N ALA A 405 -2.05 35.93 -14.87
CA ALA A 405 -3.14 35.96 -15.83
C ALA A 405 -3.53 37.39 -16.23
N LYS A 406 -3.46 37.69 -17.54
CA LYS A 406 -3.76 39.00 -18.12
C LYS A 406 -4.94 38.96 -19.06
N THR A 407 -5.04 37.93 -19.90
CA THR A 407 -6.14 37.77 -20.87
C THR A 407 -7.38 37.19 -20.20
N ASN A 408 -8.54 37.27 -20.85
CA ASN A 408 -9.75 36.64 -20.34
C ASN A 408 -9.64 35.11 -20.36
N ASP A 409 -9.03 34.55 -21.39
CA ASP A 409 -8.80 33.09 -21.50
C ASP A 409 -7.91 32.58 -20.36
N GLU A 410 -6.79 33.27 -20.08
CA GLU A 410 -5.92 32.94 -18.95
C GLU A 410 -6.66 33.04 -17.60
N LYS A 411 -7.54 34.03 -17.44
CA LYS A 411 -8.35 34.16 -16.22
C LYS A 411 -9.37 33.04 -16.08
N LEU A 412 -9.99 32.61 -17.18
CA LEU A 412 -10.92 31.48 -17.19
C LEU A 412 -10.23 30.20 -16.74
N ASP A 413 -9.04 29.90 -17.28
CA ASP A 413 -8.27 28.71 -16.91
C ASP A 413 -7.89 28.70 -15.43
N VAL A 414 -7.45 29.86 -14.91
CA VAL A 414 -7.15 30.02 -13.48
C VAL A 414 -8.41 29.79 -12.64
N LEU A 415 -9.53 30.43 -12.98
CA LEU A 415 -10.78 30.28 -12.24
C LEU A 415 -11.28 28.84 -12.25
N LEU A 416 -11.15 28.11 -13.36
CA LEU A 416 -11.50 26.69 -13.44
C LEU A 416 -10.65 25.86 -12.46
N SER A 417 -9.36 26.15 -12.36
CA SER A 417 -8.47 25.47 -11.41
C SER A 417 -8.77 25.85 -9.95
N GLU A 418 -9.07 27.12 -9.66
CA GLU A 418 -9.53 27.60 -8.35
C GLU A 418 -10.85 26.93 -7.94
N ALA A 419 -11.81 26.80 -8.86
CA ALA A 419 -13.10 26.17 -8.60
C ALA A 419 -12.93 24.68 -8.28
N HIS A 420 -12.06 23.97 -9.00
CA HIS A 420 -11.75 22.57 -8.69
C HIS A 420 -11.07 22.41 -7.32
N LEU A 421 -10.19 23.34 -6.94
CA LEU A 421 -9.53 23.36 -5.64
C LEU A 421 -10.51 23.66 -4.48
N ALA A 422 -11.48 24.54 -4.71
CA ALA A 422 -12.56 24.83 -3.76
C ALA A 422 -13.51 23.63 -3.61
N ARG A 423 -13.88 22.99 -4.71
CA ARG A 423 -14.77 21.81 -4.74
C ARG A 423 -14.22 20.64 -3.92
N THR A 424 -12.90 20.42 -3.98
CA THR A 424 -12.21 19.36 -3.22
C THR A 424 -11.87 19.77 -1.78
N GLY A 425 -12.34 20.94 -1.32
CA GLY A 425 -12.17 21.42 0.05
C GLY A 425 -13.21 20.89 1.03
N ALA A 426 -13.04 21.22 2.32
CA ALA A 426 -13.98 20.83 3.37
C ALA A 426 -15.40 21.37 3.16
N ASN A 427 -15.53 22.53 2.50
CA ASN A 427 -16.80 23.11 2.10
C ASN A 427 -16.86 23.25 0.58
N TRP A 428 -17.32 22.20 -0.10
CA TRP A 428 -17.43 22.18 -1.57
C TRP A 428 -18.27 23.33 -2.15
N ARG A 429 -19.17 23.90 -1.35
CA ARG A 429 -20.03 25.04 -1.75
C ARG A 429 -19.26 26.32 -2.04
N ASP A 430 -18.03 26.46 -1.54
CA ASP A 430 -17.17 27.60 -1.80
C ASP A 430 -16.80 27.71 -3.31
N ALA A 431 -16.99 26.64 -4.09
CA ALA A 431 -16.79 26.64 -5.53
C ALA A 431 -17.91 27.34 -6.32
N VAL A 432 -19.13 27.45 -5.78
CA VAL A 432 -20.28 28.08 -6.46
C VAL A 432 -19.97 29.51 -6.95
N PRO A 433 -19.53 30.47 -6.09
CA PRO A 433 -19.24 31.83 -6.54
C PRO A 433 -18.10 31.90 -7.56
N ILE A 434 -17.20 30.91 -7.60
CA ILE A 434 -16.11 30.85 -8.58
C ILE A 434 -16.67 30.42 -9.94
N TYR A 435 -17.51 29.38 -9.99
CA TYR A 435 -18.17 28.99 -11.23
C TYR A 435 -19.14 30.06 -11.76
N GLU A 436 -19.83 30.81 -10.90
CA GLU A 436 -20.63 31.97 -11.32
C GLU A 436 -19.78 33.06 -11.97
N ARG A 437 -18.56 33.32 -11.46
CA ARG A 437 -17.60 34.25 -12.09
C ARG A 437 -17.10 33.74 -13.44
N ILE A 438 -16.88 32.43 -13.58
CA ILE A 438 -16.53 31.81 -14.87
C ILE A 438 -17.65 32.08 -15.88
N LEU A 439 -18.90 31.79 -15.52
CA LEU A 439 -20.06 32.01 -16.40
C LEU A 439 -20.38 33.49 -16.65
N ALA A 440 -19.92 34.39 -15.79
CA ALA A 440 -20.00 35.83 -16.04
C ALA A 440 -18.99 36.32 -17.10
N LEU A 441 -17.82 35.68 -17.17
CA LEU A 441 -16.79 35.96 -18.19
C LEU A 441 -17.10 35.26 -19.52
N ASP A 442 -17.54 34.01 -19.44
CA ASP A 442 -17.92 33.18 -20.57
C ASP A 442 -19.21 32.41 -20.23
N PRO A 443 -20.38 32.94 -20.62
CA PRO A 443 -21.68 32.30 -20.34
C PRO A 443 -21.86 30.92 -20.98
N ASP A 444 -21.00 30.54 -21.92
CA ASP A 444 -21.04 29.26 -22.63
C ASP A 444 -19.95 28.30 -22.16
N ASN A 445 -19.22 28.66 -21.10
CA ASN A 445 -18.14 27.84 -20.57
C ASN A 445 -18.67 26.50 -20.06
N LEU A 446 -18.23 25.42 -20.71
CA LEU A 446 -18.68 24.07 -20.38
C LEU A 446 -18.26 23.64 -18.97
N GLY A 447 -17.00 23.91 -18.60
CA GLY A 447 -16.46 23.57 -17.28
C GLY A 447 -17.21 24.28 -16.15
N GLY A 448 -17.50 25.57 -16.31
CA GLY A 448 -18.30 26.35 -15.37
C GLY A 448 -19.73 25.83 -15.23
N THR A 449 -20.37 25.49 -16.36
CA THR A 449 -21.74 24.98 -16.39
C THR A 449 -21.85 23.61 -15.71
N LEU A 450 -21.01 22.65 -16.10
CA LEU A 450 -21.00 21.32 -15.51
C LEU A 450 -20.64 21.36 -14.02
N GLY A 451 -19.69 22.22 -13.63
CA GLY A 451 -19.34 22.43 -12.23
C GLY A 451 -20.52 22.87 -11.37
N LEU A 452 -21.31 23.86 -11.79
CA LEU A 452 -22.52 24.28 -11.06
C LEU A 452 -23.64 23.23 -11.08
N VAL A 453 -23.77 22.48 -12.17
CA VAL A 453 -24.73 21.37 -12.27
C VAL A 453 -24.41 20.32 -11.22
N GLU A 454 -23.16 19.87 -11.13
CA GLU A 454 -22.71 18.89 -10.14
C GLU A 454 -23.01 19.38 -8.71
N LEU A 455 -22.64 20.62 -8.38
CA LEU A 455 -22.89 21.20 -7.05
C LEU A 455 -24.39 21.33 -6.76
N SER A 456 -25.21 21.63 -7.76
CA SER A 456 -26.65 21.69 -7.62
C SER A 456 -27.25 20.31 -7.36
N VAL A 457 -26.75 19.27 -8.01
CA VAL A 457 -27.17 17.88 -7.76
C VAL A 457 -26.81 17.46 -6.34
N GLU A 458 -25.57 17.74 -5.90
CA GLU A 458 -25.10 17.44 -4.55
C GLU A 458 -25.86 18.23 -3.46
N ALA A 459 -26.28 19.46 -3.78
CA ALA A 459 -27.17 20.26 -2.93
C ALA A 459 -28.63 19.76 -2.89
N GLY A 460 -28.99 18.73 -3.67
CA GLY A 460 -30.37 18.27 -3.83
C GLY A 460 -31.25 19.15 -4.72
N LEU A 461 -30.69 20.19 -5.35
CA LEU A 461 -31.38 21.14 -6.24
C LEU A 461 -31.54 20.58 -7.66
N LYS A 462 -32.12 19.39 -7.76
CA LYS A 462 -32.18 18.63 -9.01
C LYS A 462 -32.89 19.36 -10.16
N ARG A 463 -33.95 20.14 -9.88
CA ARG A 463 -34.66 20.92 -10.90
C ARG A 463 -33.85 22.11 -11.42
N THR A 464 -33.04 22.72 -10.55
CA THR A 464 -32.13 23.81 -10.95
C THR A 464 -31.06 23.28 -11.90
N ALA A 465 -30.41 22.17 -11.52
CA ALA A 465 -29.42 21.49 -12.36
C ALA A 465 -29.99 21.13 -13.75
N LEU A 466 -31.20 20.58 -13.77
CA LEU A 466 -31.90 20.25 -15.00
C LEU A 466 -32.13 21.48 -15.90
N GLY A 467 -32.65 22.58 -15.35
CA GLY A 467 -32.88 23.79 -16.13
C GLY A 467 -31.59 24.43 -16.66
N MET A 468 -30.46 24.24 -15.98
CA MET A 468 -29.14 24.64 -16.48
C MET A 468 -28.68 23.75 -17.65
N LEU A 469 -28.82 22.43 -17.50
CA LEU A 469 -28.47 21.46 -18.53
C LEU A 469 -29.32 21.61 -19.80
N GLU A 470 -30.63 21.82 -19.67
CA GLU A 470 -31.54 22.06 -20.81
C GLU A 470 -31.09 23.27 -21.63
N LYS A 471 -30.73 24.39 -20.98
CA LYS A 471 -30.20 25.58 -21.65
C LYS A 471 -28.84 25.33 -22.31
N ALA A 472 -27.95 24.62 -21.64
CA ALA A 472 -26.62 24.32 -22.15
C ALA A 472 -26.69 23.40 -23.38
N VAL A 473 -27.52 22.36 -23.33
CA VAL A 473 -27.76 21.44 -24.46
C VAL A 473 -28.46 22.14 -25.61
N GLN A 474 -29.33 23.13 -25.36
CA GLN A 474 -29.94 23.92 -26.44
C GLN A 474 -28.90 24.69 -27.25
N LYS A 475 -27.85 25.21 -26.60
CA LYS A 475 -26.76 25.92 -27.27
C LYS A 475 -25.75 24.97 -27.92
N ASN A 476 -25.42 23.87 -27.25
CA ASN A 476 -24.45 22.88 -27.70
C ASN A 476 -25.11 21.49 -27.83
N PRO A 477 -25.98 21.28 -28.83
CA PRO A 477 -26.84 20.09 -28.91
C PRO A 477 -26.10 18.77 -29.19
N ARG A 478 -24.83 18.85 -29.56
CA ARG A 478 -23.96 17.70 -29.89
C ARG A 478 -22.81 17.49 -28.90
N CYS A 479 -22.77 18.24 -27.79
CA CYS A 479 -21.77 18.03 -26.74
C CYS A 479 -22.11 16.77 -25.94
N VAL A 480 -21.25 15.75 -26.03
CA VAL A 480 -21.48 14.43 -25.41
C VAL A 480 -21.58 14.53 -23.89
N SER A 481 -20.69 15.29 -23.23
CA SER A 481 -20.69 15.47 -21.78
C SER A 481 -22.00 16.10 -21.27
N LEU A 482 -22.54 17.09 -22.00
CA LEU A 482 -23.82 17.72 -21.65
C LEU A 482 -25.01 16.76 -21.84
N LEU A 483 -25.02 15.99 -22.94
CA LEU A 483 -26.06 14.99 -23.18
C LEU A 483 -26.05 13.91 -22.10
N SER A 484 -24.86 13.42 -21.72
CA SER A 484 -24.70 12.44 -20.65
C SER A 484 -25.21 12.98 -19.31
N ALA A 485 -24.82 14.20 -18.93
CA ALA A 485 -25.27 14.83 -17.69
C ALA A 485 -26.79 15.09 -17.68
N LEU A 486 -27.36 15.56 -18.80
CA LEU A 486 -28.80 15.79 -18.94
C LEU A 486 -29.59 14.48 -18.83
N ALA A 487 -29.15 13.42 -19.51
CA ALA A 487 -29.76 12.10 -19.43
C ALA A 487 -29.79 11.57 -17.98
N ALA A 488 -28.64 11.59 -17.30
CA ALA A 488 -28.53 11.17 -15.90
C ALA A 488 -29.46 12.00 -14.99
N GLN A 489 -29.54 13.31 -15.23
CA GLN A 489 -30.37 14.18 -14.43
C GLN A 489 -31.87 13.96 -14.63
N LEU A 490 -32.31 13.74 -15.87
CA LEU A 490 -33.69 13.38 -16.20
C LEU A 490 -34.09 12.05 -15.56
N ARG A 491 -33.21 11.02 -15.64
CA ARG A 491 -33.39 9.73 -14.95
C ARG A 491 -33.59 9.93 -13.44
N SER A 492 -32.74 10.74 -12.81
CA SER A 492 -32.78 10.98 -11.36
C SER A 492 -34.07 11.65 -10.86
N LEU A 493 -34.86 12.22 -11.78
CA LEU A 493 -36.14 12.90 -11.55
C LEU A 493 -37.34 12.04 -12.00
N GLY A 494 -37.12 10.83 -12.52
CA GLY A 494 -38.17 9.96 -13.06
C GLY A 494 -38.73 10.42 -14.41
N ARG A 495 -38.05 11.33 -15.12
CA ARG A 495 -38.44 11.80 -16.47
C ARG A 495 -37.89 10.84 -17.54
N ASP A 496 -38.32 9.58 -17.48
CA ASP A 496 -37.71 8.49 -18.23
C ASP A 496 -37.79 8.62 -19.75
N THR A 497 -38.93 9.07 -20.28
CA THR A 497 -39.11 9.24 -21.73
C THR A 497 -38.14 10.28 -22.30
N GLU A 498 -38.00 11.40 -21.62
CA GLU A 498 -37.10 12.48 -22.05
C GLU A 498 -35.63 12.08 -21.88
N ALA A 499 -35.31 11.33 -20.82
CA ALA A 499 -33.99 10.76 -20.66
C ALA A 499 -33.63 9.85 -21.84
N GLU A 500 -34.56 9.02 -22.31
CA GLU A 500 -34.34 8.10 -23.44
C GLU A 500 -34.09 8.83 -24.76
N GLU A 501 -34.79 9.93 -25.00
CA GLU A 501 -34.54 10.79 -26.16
C GLU A 501 -33.14 11.40 -26.13
N VAL A 502 -32.70 11.89 -24.97
CA VAL A 502 -31.34 12.44 -24.79
C VAL A 502 -30.28 11.35 -24.89
N GLU A 503 -30.52 10.18 -24.32
CA GLU A 503 -29.64 9.01 -24.40
C GLU A 503 -29.51 8.49 -25.83
N ALA A 504 -30.58 8.56 -26.65
CA ALA A 504 -30.50 8.21 -28.07
C ALA A 504 -29.58 9.16 -28.84
N ARG A 505 -29.64 10.47 -28.54
CA ARG A 505 -28.72 11.47 -29.11
C ARG A 505 -27.27 11.22 -28.66
N TYR A 506 -27.06 10.95 -27.37
CA TYR A 506 -25.76 10.58 -26.83
C TYR A 506 -25.21 9.32 -27.54
N ALA A 507 -26.02 8.28 -27.66
CA ALA A 507 -25.66 7.00 -28.25
C ALA A 507 -25.35 7.10 -29.76
N ALA A 508 -25.80 8.15 -30.45
CA ALA A 508 -25.43 8.42 -31.85
C ALA A 508 -24.03 9.04 -31.98
N LEU A 509 -23.52 9.70 -30.94
CA LEU A 509 -22.20 10.35 -30.89
C LEU A 509 -21.15 9.54 -30.12
N ARG A 510 -21.61 8.60 -29.29
CA ARG A 510 -20.82 7.62 -28.54
C ARG A 510 -21.36 6.23 -28.79
N PHE A 511 -21.15 5.76 -30.01
CA PHE A 511 -21.62 4.46 -30.45
C PHE A 511 -20.98 3.31 -29.66
N ASP A 512 -19.72 3.52 -29.29
CA ASP A 512 -18.77 2.53 -28.77
C ASP A 512 -18.60 2.53 -27.24
N ASP A 513 -19.44 3.28 -26.53
CA ASP A 513 -19.40 3.36 -25.07
C ASP A 513 -19.91 2.06 -24.43
N ALA A 514 -18.96 1.19 -24.06
CA ALA A 514 -19.25 -0.16 -23.60
C ALA A 514 -20.02 -0.17 -22.27
N ASP A 515 -19.75 0.78 -21.37
CA ASP A 515 -20.42 0.89 -20.06
C ASP A 515 -21.86 1.38 -20.23
N PHE A 516 -22.08 2.38 -21.08
CA PHE A 516 -23.44 2.80 -21.42
C PHE A 516 -24.24 1.65 -22.07
N LEU A 517 -23.63 0.92 -23.00
CA LEU A 517 -24.30 -0.18 -23.69
C LEU A 517 -24.66 -1.33 -22.75
N SER A 518 -23.76 -1.71 -21.84
CA SER A 518 -24.04 -2.76 -20.85
C SER A 518 -25.19 -2.36 -19.93
N GLN A 519 -25.21 -1.11 -19.44
CA GLN A 519 -26.32 -0.56 -18.66
C GLN A 519 -27.65 -0.56 -19.43
N LYS A 520 -27.64 -0.27 -20.74
CA LYS A 520 -28.86 -0.32 -21.57
C LYS A 520 -29.39 -1.73 -21.76
N VAL A 521 -28.49 -2.71 -21.92
CA VAL A 521 -28.87 -4.13 -21.98
C VAL A 521 -29.54 -4.54 -20.67
N GLU A 522 -28.92 -4.23 -19.52
CA GLU A 522 -29.44 -4.58 -18.19
C GLU A 522 -30.79 -3.92 -17.90
N LEU A 523 -30.94 -2.63 -18.24
CA LEU A 523 -32.20 -1.91 -18.08
C LEU A 523 -33.31 -2.50 -18.94
N ALA A 524 -33.02 -2.86 -20.20
CA ALA A 524 -34.00 -3.47 -21.09
C ALA A 524 -34.44 -4.85 -20.57
N VAL A 525 -33.51 -5.65 -20.06
CA VAL A 525 -33.82 -6.93 -19.38
C VAL A 525 -34.70 -6.70 -18.16
N ALA A 526 -34.37 -5.73 -17.29
CA ALA A 526 -35.16 -5.43 -16.09
C ALA A 526 -36.60 -4.98 -16.42
N ARG A 527 -36.77 -4.26 -17.53
CA ARG A 527 -38.09 -3.84 -18.05
C ARG A 527 -38.83 -4.91 -18.86
N ARG A 528 -38.23 -6.09 -19.03
CA ARG A 528 -38.75 -7.18 -19.89
C ARG A 528 -38.94 -6.75 -21.36
N ASP A 529 -38.15 -5.79 -21.83
CA ASP A 529 -38.09 -5.37 -23.23
C ASP A 529 -37.09 -6.23 -24.00
N ALA A 530 -37.55 -7.38 -24.50
CA ALA A 530 -36.70 -8.34 -25.21
C ALA A 530 -36.08 -7.75 -26.49
N ALA A 531 -36.87 -6.98 -27.26
CA ALA A 531 -36.39 -6.37 -28.50
C ALA A 531 -35.33 -5.29 -28.23
N GLY A 532 -35.52 -4.47 -27.19
CA GLY A 532 -34.52 -3.51 -26.74
C GLY A 532 -33.24 -4.17 -26.23
N ALA A 533 -33.37 -5.23 -25.44
CA ALA A 533 -32.23 -5.98 -24.92
C ALA A 533 -31.38 -6.57 -26.05
N GLU A 534 -31.99 -7.23 -27.04
CA GLU A 534 -31.27 -7.78 -28.20
C GLU A 534 -30.64 -6.68 -29.06
N ARG A 535 -31.34 -5.56 -29.30
CA ARG A 535 -30.81 -4.44 -30.08
C ARG A 535 -29.54 -3.87 -29.44
N TRP A 536 -29.58 -3.57 -28.15
CA TRP A 536 -28.42 -3.03 -27.44
C TRP A 536 -27.29 -4.05 -27.31
N LEU A 537 -27.63 -5.33 -27.10
CA LEU A 537 -26.65 -6.40 -27.02
C LEU A 537 -25.91 -6.62 -28.35
N ASN A 538 -26.63 -6.64 -29.47
CA ASN A 538 -26.02 -6.79 -30.79
C ASN A 538 -25.06 -5.63 -31.09
N ARG A 539 -25.43 -4.41 -30.70
CA ARG A 539 -24.55 -3.25 -30.81
C ARG A 539 -23.30 -3.41 -29.95
N PHE A 540 -23.45 -3.82 -28.69
CA PHE A 540 -22.34 -4.08 -27.79
C PHE A 540 -21.37 -5.14 -28.32
N LEU A 541 -21.90 -6.26 -28.82
CA LEU A 541 -21.12 -7.31 -29.47
C LEU A 541 -20.42 -6.82 -30.75
N GLY A 542 -20.97 -5.87 -31.49
CA GLY A 542 -20.30 -5.28 -32.65
C GLY A 542 -19.11 -4.39 -32.29
N VAL A 543 -19.24 -3.62 -31.20
CA VAL A 543 -18.20 -2.72 -30.69
C VAL A 543 -17.01 -3.49 -30.11
N ASP A 544 -17.27 -4.69 -29.58
CA ASP A 544 -16.28 -5.53 -28.90
C ASP A 544 -16.48 -7.04 -29.17
N ALA A 545 -16.43 -7.42 -30.46
CA ALA A 545 -16.70 -8.80 -30.91
C ALA A 545 -15.69 -9.84 -30.39
N GLY A 546 -14.51 -9.38 -29.95
CA GLY A 546 -13.44 -10.22 -29.43
C GLY A 546 -13.58 -10.54 -27.95
N SER A 547 -14.40 -9.82 -27.20
CA SER A 547 -14.33 -9.80 -25.74
C SER A 547 -15.01 -10.97 -25.03
N ALA A 548 -14.32 -11.51 -24.02
CA ALA A 548 -14.89 -12.51 -23.13
C ALA A 548 -15.98 -11.90 -22.23
N TRP A 549 -15.80 -10.64 -21.80
CA TRP A 549 -16.82 -9.91 -21.04
C TRP A 549 -18.09 -9.69 -21.86
N ALA A 550 -17.94 -9.33 -23.13
CA ALA A 550 -19.07 -9.10 -24.02
C ALA A 550 -19.91 -10.37 -24.22
N ARG A 551 -19.25 -11.52 -24.39
CA ARG A 551 -19.91 -12.84 -24.44
C ARG A 551 -20.57 -13.22 -23.12
N GLY A 552 -19.93 -12.94 -21.99
CA GLY A 552 -20.50 -13.18 -20.67
C GLY A 552 -21.80 -12.40 -20.44
N LEU A 553 -21.84 -11.12 -20.82
CA LEU A 553 -23.06 -10.32 -20.79
C LEU A 553 -24.13 -10.90 -21.72
N ALA A 554 -23.76 -11.22 -22.97
CA ALA A 554 -24.67 -11.80 -23.95
C ALA A 554 -25.35 -13.07 -23.45
N ALA A 555 -24.58 -13.98 -22.85
CA ALA A 555 -25.10 -15.22 -22.31
C ALA A 555 -26.10 -15.00 -21.16
N ARG A 556 -25.79 -14.06 -20.23
CA ARG A 556 -26.72 -13.67 -19.15
C ARG A 556 -28.01 -13.06 -19.71
N THR A 557 -27.89 -12.19 -20.72
CA THR A 557 -29.05 -11.59 -21.40
C THR A 557 -29.90 -12.65 -22.07
N TYR A 558 -29.32 -13.56 -22.85
CA TYR A 558 -30.07 -14.65 -23.48
C TYR A 558 -30.79 -15.53 -22.46
N ARG A 559 -30.15 -15.85 -21.32
CA ARG A 559 -30.80 -16.57 -20.22
C ARG A 559 -32.00 -15.80 -19.67
N ALA A 560 -31.85 -14.51 -19.40
CA ALA A 560 -32.93 -13.66 -18.89
C ALA A 560 -34.11 -13.51 -19.88
N LEU A 561 -33.83 -13.60 -21.19
CA LEU A 561 -34.85 -13.60 -22.25
C LEU A 561 -35.47 -14.99 -22.50
N GLY A 562 -35.09 -16.02 -21.74
CA GLY A 562 -35.57 -17.39 -21.92
C GLY A 562 -34.95 -18.14 -23.11
N GLN A 563 -33.93 -17.58 -23.75
CA GLN A 563 -33.23 -18.16 -24.91
C GLN A 563 -32.09 -19.09 -24.46
N LYS A 564 -32.45 -20.18 -23.77
CA LYS A 564 -31.50 -21.07 -23.08
C LYS A 564 -30.40 -21.65 -23.99
N ASP A 565 -30.74 -22.13 -25.18
CA ASP A 565 -29.77 -22.72 -26.11
C ASP A 565 -28.69 -21.72 -26.54
N ARG A 566 -29.10 -20.46 -26.81
CA ARG A 566 -28.16 -19.38 -27.15
C ARG A 566 -27.30 -19.01 -25.94
N ALA A 567 -27.89 -18.96 -24.75
CA ALA A 567 -27.15 -18.70 -23.52
C ALA A 567 -26.07 -19.77 -23.30
N LEU A 568 -26.43 -21.05 -23.41
CA LEU A 568 -25.53 -22.19 -23.26
C LEU A 568 -24.36 -22.13 -24.24
N ALA A 569 -24.66 -21.97 -25.55
CA ALA A 569 -23.62 -21.87 -26.57
C ALA A 569 -22.69 -20.67 -26.33
N THR A 570 -23.23 -19.54 -25.88
CA THR A 570 -22.45 -18.33 -25.62
C THR A 570 -21.56 -18.48 -24.36
N TYR A 571 -22.06 -19.09 -23.29
CA TYR A 571 -21.24 -19.43 -22.11
C TYR A 571 -20.09 -20.37 -22.49
N GLN A 572 -20.34 -21.39 -23.30
CA GLN A 572 -19.29 -22.32 -23.77
C GLN A 572 -18.23 -21.60 -24.62
N GLN A 573 -18.62 -20.67 -25.49
CA GLN A 573 -17.67 -19.85 -26.25
C GLN A 573 -16.82 -18.94 -25.35
N ALA A 574 -17.42 -18.34 -24.32
CA ALA A 574 -16.69 -17.55 -23.33
C ALA A 574 -15.67 -18.40 -22.56
N LEU A 575 -16.06 -19.61 -22.13
CA LEU A 575 -15.16 -20.55 -21.45
C LEU A 575 -14.07 -21.13 -22.36
N ALA A 576 -14.30 -21.22 -23.68
CA ALA A 576 -13.24 -21.60 -24.62
C ALA A 576 -12.11 -20.56 -24.68
N MET A 577 -12.42 -19.29 -24.41
CA MET A 577 -11.43 -18.22 -24.29
C MET A 577 -10.78 -18.17 -22.91
N ALA A 578 -11.60 -18.21 -21.85
CA ALA A 578 -11.16 -18.15 -20.45
C ALA A 578 -11.79 -19.30 -19.64
N PRO A 579 -11.21 -20.51 -19.67
CA PRO A 579 -11.75 -21.69 -18.97
C PRO A 579 -11.89 -21.52 -17.46
N GLU A 580 -11.10 -20.64 -16.87
CA GLU A 580 -11.05 -20.39 -15.43
C GLU A 580 -11.89 -19.17 -15.01
N ASP A 581 -12.75 -18.63 -15.88
CA ASP A 581 -13.60 -17.48 -15.55
C ASP A 581 -14.75 -17.87 -14.59
N VAL A 582 -14.55 -17.59 -13.31
CA VAL A 582 -15.47 -17.96 -12.21
C VAL A 582 -16.88 -17.41 -12.40
N GLN A 583 -17.03 -16.18 -12.91
CA GLN A 583 -18.33 -15.56 -13.14
C GLN A 583 -19.12 -16.33 -14.21
N THR A 584 -18.46 -16.69 -15.32
CA THR A 584 -19.05 -17.49 -16.40
C THR A 584 -19.37 -18.91 -15.94
N LEU A 585 -18.47 -19.55 -15.18
CA LEU A 585 -18.70 -20.87 -14.58
C LEU A 585 -19.93 -20.85 -13.65
N ARG A 586 -20.07 -19.81 -12.81
CA ARG A 586 -21.19 -19.70 -11.86
C ARG A 586 -22.50 -19.50 -12.60
N ALA A 587 -22.52 -18.60 -13.58
CA ALA A 587 -23.72 -18.32 -14.36
C ALA A 587 -24.18 -19.54 -15.19
N LEU A 588 -23.24 -20.33 -15.72
CA LEU A 588 -23.52 -21.59 -16.40
C LEU A 588 -24.00 -22.69 -15.43
N SER A 589 -23.41 -22.77 -14.23
CA SER A 589 -23.86 -23.69 -13.18
C SER A 589 -25.31 -23.42 -12.79
N ASP A 590 -25.67 -22.16 -12.58
CA ASP A 590 -27.05 -21.78 -12.24
C ASP A 590 -28.03 -22.14 -13.37
N LEU A 591 -27.62 -22.02 -14.64
CA LEU A 591 -28.44 -22.42 -15.79
C LEU A 591 -28.69 -23.94 -15.81
N TYR A 592 -27.67 -24.76 -15.56
CA TYR A 592 -27.86 -26.22 -15.44
C TYR A 592 -28.74 -26.59 -14.25
N GLY A 593 -28.63 -25.87 -13.13
CA GLY A 593 -29.52 -26.02 -11.98
C GLY A 593 -30.98 -25.76 -12.33
N GLU A 594 -31.26 -24.71 -13.11
CA GLU A 594 -32.61 -24.41 -13.62
C GLU A 594 -33.16 -25.45 -14.60
N GLU A 595 -32.28 -26.18 -15.30
CA GLU A 595 -32.64 -27.29 -16.19
C GLU A 595 -32.81 -28.63 -15.44
N GLY A 596 -32.45 -28.68 -14.15
CA GLY A 596 -32.46 -29.89 -13.34
C GLY A 596 -31.26 -30.81 -13.58
N ASP A 597 -30.25 -30.37 -14.33
CA ASP A 597 -28.98 -31.10 -14.53
C ASP A 597 -28.04 -30.87 -13.34
N ARG A 598 -28.37 -31.53 -12.24
CA ARG A 598 -27.68 -31.39 -10.95
C ARG A 598 -26.22 -31.83 -11.02
N ASP A 599 -25.88 -32.82 -11.84
CA ASP A 599 -24.51 -33.32 -11.95
C ASP A 599 -23.60 -32.26 -12.58
N LYS A 600 -24.01 -31.69 -13.72
CA LYS A 600 -23.24 -30.59 -14.35
C LYS A 600 -23.21 -29.33 -13.48
N GLN A 601 -24.31 -29.03 -12.78
CA GLN A 601 -24.33 -27.93 -11.83
C GLN A 601 -23.25 -28.10 -10.77
N LEU A 602 -23.19 -29.26 -10.12
CA LEU A 602 -22.21 -29.57 -9.06
C LEU A 602 -20.79 -29.61 -9.59
N ASP A 603 -20.55 -30.15 -10.78
CA ASP A 603 -19.22 -30.20 -11.40
C ASP A 603 -18.64 -28.80 -11.62
N LEU A 604 -19.45 -27.86 -12.12
CA LEU A 604 -19.04 -26.46 -12.29
C LEU A 604 -18.80 -25.76 -10.95
N LEU A 605 -19.63 -26.01 -9.93
CA LEU A 605 -19.40 -25.45 -8.59
C LEU A 605 -18.12 -26.00 -7.97
N ARG A 606 -17.84 -27.29 -8.13
CA ARG A 606 -16.58 -27.90 -7.68
C ARG A 606 -15.38 -27.35 -8.44
N GLN A 607 -15.53 -27.08 -9.73
CA GLN A 607 -14.51 -26.38 -10.51
C GLN A 607 -14.25 -24.96 -9.98
N ILE A 608 -15.31 -24.20 -9.66
CA ILE A 608 -15.17 -22.89 -9.01
C ILE A 608 -14.43 -23.02 -7.69
N LEU A 609 -14.79 -23.97 -6.82
CA LEU A 609 -14.11 -24.19 -5.55
C LEU A 609 -12.66 -24.70 -5.70
N THR A 610 -12.30 -25.25 -6.86
CA THR A 610 -10.89 -25.56 -7.19
C THR A 610 -10.11 -24.30 -7.56
N ILE A 611 -10.77 -23.31 -8.17
CA ILE A 611 -10.16 -22.03 -8.59
C ILE A 611 -10.13 -21.04 -7.42
N VAL A 612 -11.23 -20.91 -6.69
CA VAL A 612 -11.47 -19.98 -5.57
C VAL A 612 -12.07 -20.76 -4.38
N PRO A 613 -11.24 -21.49 -3.61
CA PRO A 613 -11.71 -22.30 -2.48
C PRO A 613 -12.42 -21.49 -1.37
N GLN A 614 -12.14 -20.19 -1.29
CA GLN A 614 -12.69 -19.27 -0.30
C GLN A 614 -14.06 -18.68 -0.68
N ALA A 615 -14.60 -19.01 -1.86
CA ALA A 615 -15.90 -18.50 -2.32
C ALA A 615 -17.03 -18.98 -1.39
N LYS A 616 -17.30 -18.22 -0.33
CA LYS A 616 -18.25 -18.56 0.75
C LYS A 616 -19.62 -18.92 0.20
N GLU A 617 -20.17 -18.06 -0.66
CA GLU A 617 -21.49 -18.25 -1.26
C GLU A 617 -21.59 -19.55 -2.06
N VAL A 618 -20.54 -19.90 -2.82
CA VAL A 618 -20.48 -21.13 -3.61
C VAL A 618 -20.44 -22.35 -2.70
N ARG A 619 -19.67 -22.29 -1.61
CA ARG A 619 -19.60 -23.38 -0.61
C ARG A 619 -20.94 -23.59 0.08
N GLU A 620 -21.56 -22.53 0.60
CA GLU A 620 -22.87 -22.60 1.23
C GLU A 620 -23.93 -23.14 0.27
N TYR A 621 -23.85 -22.76 -1.01
CA TYR A 621 -24.75 -23.27 -2.04
C TYR A 621 -24.52 -24.76 -2.34
N VAL A 622 -23.27 -25.22 -2.43
CA VAL A 622 -22.96 -26.65 -2.54
C VAL A 622 -23.44 -27.42 -1.31
N GLU A 623 -23.21 -26.90 -0.10
CA GLU A 623 -23.68 -27.50 1.16
C GLU A 623 -25.21 -27.56 1.25
N HIS A 624 -25.92 -26.59 0.65
CA HIS A 624 -27.37 -26.61 0.53
C HIS A 624 -27.87 -27.68 -0.45
N ILE A 625 -27.19 -27.83 -1.60
CA ILE A 625 -27.53 -28.87 -2.59
C ILE A 625 -27.22 -30.26 -2.02
N GLU A 626 -26.05 -30.46 -1.41
CA GLU A 626 -25.59 -31.71 -0.79
C GLU A 626 -25.38 -31.55 0.73
N PRO A 627 -26.39 -31.86 1.58
CA PRO A 627 -26.28 -31.67 3.03
C PRO A 627 -25.19 -32.54 3.70
N LYS A 628 -24.28 -31.85 4.41
CA LYS A 628 -23.22 -32.26 5.37
C LYS A 628 -22.53 -33.62 5.18
N ALA A 629 -21.36 -33.57 4.55
CA ALA A 629 -20.15 -34.08 5.21
C ALA A 629 -19.56 -32.95 6.09
N PRO A 630 -19.16 -33.19 7.35
CA PRO A 630 -18.32 -32.25 8.09
C PRO A 630 -17.11 -31.88 7.23
N ARG A 631 -16.72 -30.61 7.19
CA ARG A 631 -15.49 -30.23 6.51
C ARG A 631 -14.33 -31.00 7.12
N ALA A 632 -13.34 -31.32 6.29
CA ALA A 632 -12.22 -32.17 6.69
C ALA A 632 -11.43 -31.62 7.89
N ASP A 633 -11.42 -30.30 8.08
CA ASP A 633 -10.81 -29.61 9.22
C ASP A 633 -11.58 -29.82 10.54
N GLU A 634 -12.92 -29.93 10.51
CA GLU A 634 -13.75 -30.18 11.70
C GLU A 634 -13.58 -31.60 12.25
N ALA A 635 -13.10 -32.54 11.44
CA ALA A 635 -12.87 -33.93 11.85
C ALA A 635 -11.82 -34.07 12.97
N TYR A 636 -10.97 -33.05 13.19
CA TYR A 636 -9.99 -33.02 14.27
C TYR A 636 -10.58 -32.57 15.62
N ALA A 637 -11.79 -32.01 15.63
CA ALA A 637 -12.47 -31.60 16.85
C ALA A 637 -12.86 -32.82 17.71
N TRP A 638 -12.69 -32.71 19.02
CA TRP A 638 -13.17 -33.71 19.95
C TRP A 638 -14.67 -33.57 20.18
N ALA A 639 -15.38 -34.70 20.23
CA ALA A 639 -16.76 -34.71 20.69
C ALA A 639 -16.83 -34.65 22.24
N PRO A 640 -17.96 -34.22 22.82
CA PRO A 640 -18.11 -34.05 24.27
C PRO A 640 -17.77 -35.30 25.09
N GLU A 641 -17.99 -36.49 24.55
CA GLU A 641 -17.71 -37.77 25.18
C GLU A 641 -16.22 -37.95 25.49
N LYS A 642 -15.34 -37.22 24.78
CA LYS A 642 -13.90 -37.28 24.97
C LYS A 642 -13.39 -36.33 26.06
N PHE A 643 -13.98 -35.14 26.20
CA PHE A 643 -13.50 -34.13 27.17
C PHE A 643 -14.34 -34.05 28.46
N LEU A 644 -15.64 -34.37 28.44
CA LEU A 644 -16.48 -34.33 29.65
C LEU A 644 -16.02 -35.25 30.78
N PRO A 645 -15.46 -36.47 30.51
CA PRO A 645 -14.89 -37.29 31.58
C PRO A 645 -13.75 -36.59 32.35
N MET A 646 -13.00 -35.70 31.69
CA MET A 646 -11.89 -34.96 32.27
C MET A 646 -12.34 -33.96 33.34
N ARG A 647 -13.64 -33.62 33.42
CA ARG A 647 -14.22 -32.74 34.45
C ARG A 647 -13.82 -33.14 35.88
N LYS A 648 -13.62 -34.45 36.12
CA LYS A 648 -13.31 -35.02 37.44
C LYS A 648 -11.81 -35.11 37.74
N GLU A 649 -10.95 -34.80 36.77
CA GLU A 649 -9.50 -34.86 36.98
C GLU A 649 -9.05 -33.81 38.03
N PRO A 650 -7.97 -34.06 38.79
CA PRO A 650 -7.47 -33.11 39.78
C PRO A 650 -7.13 -31.74 39.18
N ALA A 651 -7.48 -30.68 39.90
CA ALA A 651 -7.24 -29.28 39.50
C ALA A 651 -5.76 -28.83 39.55
N GLN A 652 -4.88 -29.63 40.16
CA GLN A 652 -3.44 -29.35 40.32
C GLN A 652 -3.13 -27.95 40.90
N GLY A 653 -4.07 -27.36 41.65
CA GLY A 653 -3.91 -26.04 42.26
C GLY A 653 -4.17 -24.84 41.32
N TYR A 654 -4.56 -25.06 40.06
CA TYR A 654 -4.86 -23.97 39.12
C TYR A 654 -6.33 -23.53 39.22
N PRO A 655 -6.62 -22.22 39.10
CA PRO A 655 -8.00 -21.72 39.13
C PRO A 655 -8.78 -22.03 37.85
N MET A 656 -8.11 -22.40 36.77
CA MET A 656 -8.71 -22.77 35.48
C MET A 656 -7.81 -23.79 34.77
N ARG A 657 -8.39 -24.64 33.93
CA ARG A 657 -7.66 -25.53 33.02
C ARG A 657 -8.28 -25.58 31.63
N PHE A 658 -7.47 -25.98 30.65
CA PHE A 658 -7.93 -26.30 29.29
C PHE A 658 -7.91 -27.80 29.08
N MET A 659 -9.01 -28.36 28.59
CA MET A 659 -9.09 -29.77 28.19
C MET A 659 -8.63 -29.96 26.74
N ARG A 660 -8.91 -28.95 25.90
CA ARG A 660 -8.58 -28.96 24.48
C ARG A 660 -8.24 -27.55 24.01
N ASN A 661 -7.14 -27.42 23.29
CA ASN A 661 -6.80 -26.25 22.50
C ASN A 661 -6.36 -26.71 21.11
N LEU A 662 -7.28 -26.69 20.15
CA LEU A 662 -7.05 -27.13 18.77
C LEU A 662 -7.07 -25.92 17.84
N THR A 663 -6.08 -25.85 16.96
CA THR A 663 -6.08 -25.01 15.76
C THR A 663 -5.82 -25.88 14.53
N VAL A 664 -6.70 -25.82 13.54
CA VAL A 664 -6.53 -26.42 12.22
C VAL A 664 -6.41 -25.29 11.20
N THR A 665 -5.23 -25.08 10.66
CA THR A 665 -4.97 -24.11 9.60
C THR A 665 -4.92 -24.84 8.26
N THR A 666 -5.86 -24.55 7.37
CA THR A 666 -5.86 -25.02 5.98
C THR A 666 -5.41 -23.90 5.07
N VAL A 667 -4.23 -24.05 4.46
CA VAL A 667 -3.72 -23.13 3.44
C VAL A 667 -4.15 -23.63 2.07
N TYR A 668 -4.59 -22.72 1.20
CA TYR A 668 -5.05 -23.03 -0.16
C TYR A 668 -3.95 -22.74 -1.20
N PRO A 669 -4.08 -23.28 -2.43
CA PRO A 669 -3.13 -23.00 -3.52
C PRO A 669 -2.96 -21.51 -3.85
N ASN A 670 -3.97 -20.68 -3.59
CA ASN A 670 -3.99 -19.25 -3.91
C ASN A 670 -3.44 -18.31 -2.81
N GLY A 671 -2.75 -18.83 -1.79
CA GLY A 671 -2.18 -17.99 -0.73
C GLY A 671 -2.98 -17.99 0.57
N LEU A 672 -4.31 -17.97 0.46
CA LEU A 672 -5.24 -17.72 1.57
C LEU A 672 -5.38 -18.93 2.50
N ALA A 673 -5.89 -18.69 3.71
CA ALA A 673 -6.07 -19.74 4.71
C ALA A 673 -7.42 -19.68 5.43
N SER A 674 -7.82 -20.84 5.94
CA SER A 674 -8.95 -21.03 6.84
C SER A 674 -8.44 -21.60 8.16
N ARG A 675 -8.87 -21.03 9.29
CA ARG A 675 -8.41 -21.39 10.63
C ARG A 675 -9.59 -21.83 11.46
N PHE A 676 -9.72 -23.14 11.68
CA PHE A 676 -10.72 -23.71 12.56
C PHE A 676 -10.15 -23.91 13.97
N HIS A 677 -10.92 -23.53 14.98
CA HIS A 677 -10.54 -23.63 16.37
C HIS A 677 -11.54 -24.46 17.17
N GLN A 678 -11.03 -25.25 18.10
CA GLN A 678 -11.82 -25.79 19.22
C GLN A 678 -11.09 -25.52 20.53
N VAL A 679 -11.73 -24.75 21.40
CA VAL A 679 -11.24 -24.45 22.74
C VAL A 679 -12.21 -25.03 23.75
N VAL A 680 -11.72 -25.88 24.65
CA VAL A 680 -12.51 -26.43 25.76
C VAL A 680 -11.79 -26.11 27.06
N PHE A 681 -12.45 -25.36 27.94
CA PHE A 681 -11.89 -24.95 29.22
C PHE A 681 -12.86 -25.15 30.37
N GLN A 682 -12.33 -25.17 31.59
CA GLN A 682 -13.11 -25.33 32.82
C GLN A 682 -12.60 -24.35 33.87
N PRO A 683 -13.39 -23.33 34.26
CA PRO A 683 -13.14 -22.58 35.48
C PRO A 683 -13.30 -23.49 36.71
N LEU A 684 -12.39 -23.39 37.67
CA LEU A 684 -12.34 -24.24 38.87
C LEU A 684 -12.62 -23.44 40.15
N THR A 685 -12.62 -22.12 40.08
CA THR A 685 -12.97 -21.20 41.17
C THR A 685 -14.03 -20.19 40.72
N ASP A 686 -14.77 -19.60 41.66
CA ASP A 686 -15.79 -18.59 41.33
C ASP A 686 -15.18 -17.34 40.64
N GLU A 687 -13.98 -16.94 41.04
CA GLU A 687 -13.23 -15.85 40.39
C GLU A 687 -12.89 -16.17 38.93
N SER A 688 -12.42 -17.39 38.65
CA SER A 688 -12.15 -17.84 37.28
C SER A 688 -13.44 -17.96 36.45
N ALA A 689 -14.56 -18.35 37.06
CA ALA A 689 -15.84 -18.44 36.39
C ALA A 689 -16.39 -17.05 36.04
N ALA A 690 -16.21 -16.07 36.93
CA ALA A 690 -16.61 -14.68 36.68
C ALA A 690 -15.79 -14.05 35.54
N SER A 691 -14.47 -14.25 35.53
CA SER A 691 -13.58 -13.72 34.49
C SER A 691 -13.72 -14.42 33.15
N ALA A 692 -14.06 -15.71 33.13
CA ALA A 692 -14.23 -16.49 31.89
C ALA A 692 -15.61 -16.36 31.22
N ARG A 693 -16.47 -15.46 31.70
CA ARG A 693 -17.79 -15.21 31.12
C ARG A 693 -17.70 -14.65 29.69
N GLN A 694 -16.56 -14.07 29.34
CA GLN A 694 -16.25 -13.57 28.01
C GLN A 694 -15.07 -14.36 27.42
N TYR A 695 -15.16 -14.69 26.13
CA TYR A 695 -14.01 -15.11 25.34
C TYR A 695 -13.93 -14.24 24.09
N ASP A 696 -12.77 -13.64 23.86
CA ASP A 696 -12.50 -12.80 22.70
C ASP A 696 -11.34 -13.33 21.85
N PHE A 697 -11.43 -13.10 20.55
CA PHE A 697 -10.35 -13.37 19.60
C PHE A 697 -10.37 -12.32 18.48
N ALA A 698 -9.20 -12.05 17.92
CA ALA A 698 -9.06 -11.05 16.87
C ALA A 698 -9.24 -11.64 15.46
N TYR A 699 -9.75 -10.82 14.55
CA TYR A 699 -9.77 -11.07 13.10
C TYR A 699 -9.70 -9.74 12.33
N GLU A 700 -9.39 -9.81 11.04
CA GLU A 700 -9.26 -8.66 10.15
C GLU A 700 -10.55 -8.42 9.38
N ALA A 701 -11.41 -7.50 9.82
CA ALA A 701 -12.79 -7.41 9.33
C ALA A 701 -12.94 -7.00 7.87
N ASP A 702 -11.91 -6.44 7.25
CA ASP A 702 -11.87 -6.09 5.83
C ASP A 702 -11.57 -7.29 4.91
N ARG A 703 -10.98 -8.38 5.44
CA ARG A 703 -10.51 -9.53 4.65
C ARG A 703 -10.80 -10.90 5.23
N GLN A 704 -11.33 -10.97 6.45
CA GLN A 704 -11.67 -12.19 7.15
C GLN A 704 -13.14 -12.21 7.57
N THR A 705 -13.69 -13.40 7.68
CA THR A 705 -15.00 -13.63 8.30
C THR A 705 -14.89 -14.62 9.44
N VAL A 706 -15.81 -14.51 10.39
CA VAL A 706 -15.93 -15.41 11.53
C VAL A 706 -17.19 -16.26 11.39
N ASP A 707 -17.06 -17.57 11.55
CA ASP A 707 -18.18 -18.52 11.64
C ASP A 707 -18.16 -19.19 13.02
N LEU A 708 -19.12 -18.85 13.88
CA LEU A 708 -19.28 -19.44 15.21
C LEU A 708 -20.03 -20.78 15.10
N ARG A 709 -19.29 -21.89 15.17
CA ARG A 709 -19.81 -23.25 14.95
C ARG A 709 -20.49 -23.84 16.19
N ALA A 710 -19.98 -23.51 17.38
CA ALA A 710 -20.56 -23.91 18.66
C ALA A 710 -20.05 -23.01 19.79
N ALA A 711 -20.92 -22.67 20.73
CA ALA A 711 -20.56 -22.03 21.99
C ALA A 711 -21.46 -22.60 23.09
N ARG A 712 -20.93 -23.54 23.89
CA ARG A 712 -21.72 -24.37 24.80
C ARG A 712 -21.13 -24.37 26.20
N VAL A 713 -22.00 -24.33 27.20
CA VAL A 713 -21.68 -24.48 28.61
C VAL A 713 -22.32 -25.76 29.11
N TYR A 714 -21.49 -26.76 29.38
CA TYR A 714 -21.88 -28.02 29.98
C TYR A 714 -21.87 -27.86 31.50
N ARG A 715 -23.06 -27.85 32.10
CA ARG A 715 -23.27 -27.71 33.54
C ARG A 715 -22.94 -28.99 34.30
N ALA A 716 -22.69 -28.85 35.60
CA ALA A 716 -22.51 -29.99 36.51
C ALA A 716 -23.73 -30.94 36.53
N ASN A 717 -24.96 -30.39 36.43
CA ASN A 717 -26.22 -31.14 36.46
C ASN A 717 -26.61 -31.79 35.12
N GLY A 718 -25.73 -31.74 34.10
CA GLY A 718 -25.98 -32.29 32.77
C GLY A 718 -26.75 -31.37 31.82
N LYS A 719 -27.23 -30.20 32.27
CA LYS A 719 -27.80 -29.18 31.39
C LYS A 719 -26.71 -28.62 30.45
N ILE A 720 -27.07 -28.36 29.21
CA ILE A 720 -26.24 -27.64 28.25
C ILE A 720 -26.91 -26.29 28.00
N ASP A 721 -26.20 -25.21 28.29
CA ASP A 721 -26.62 -23.87 27.87
C ASP A 721 -25.81 -23.47 26.62
N GLU A 722 -26.45 -22.88 25.63
CA GLU A 722 -25.75 -22.28 24.49
C GLU A 722 -25.51 -20.78 24.74
N ALA A 723 -24.44 -20.23 24.18
CA ALA A 723 -24.21 -18.78 24.24
C ALA A 723 -25.31 -18.05 23.47
N ILE A 724 -25.77 -16.92 24.02
CA ILE A 724 -26.96 -16.19 23.53
C ILE A 724 -26.56 -14.92 22.79
N GLU A 725 -25.35 -14.40 23.03
CA GLU A 725 -24.90 -13.12 22.51
C GLU A 725 -23.45 -13.22 22.01
N SER A 726 -23.24 -12.77 20.78
CA SER A 726 -21.93 -12.47 20.21
C SER A 726 -21.93 -11.04 19.72
N GLY A 727 -20.80 -10.37 19.81
CA GLY A 727 -20.64 -8.99 19.34
C GLY A 727 -19.24 -8.73 18.82
N GLU A 728 -19.04 -7.54 18.27
CA GLU A 728 -17.77 -7.09 17.73
C GLU A 728 -17.34 -5.79 18.40
N GLY A 729 -16.06 -5.71 18.78
CA GLY A 729 -15.43 -4.52 19.33
C GLY A 729 -14.34 -3.97 18.40
N ALA A 730 -14.09 -2.65 18.45
CA ALA A 730 -12.95 -2.04 17.76
C ALA A 730 -11.63 -2.46 18.41
N ALA A 731 -10.61 -2.79 17.60
CA ALA A 731 -9.24 -2.99 18.07
C ALA A 731 -8.37 -1.71 17.95
N ASP A 732 -8.98 -0.58 17.58
CA ASP A 732 -8.30 0.71 17.48
C ASP A 732 -7.67 1.11 18.81
N ASN A 733 -6.53 1.78 18.76
CA ASN A 733 -5.89 2.39 19.92
C ASN A 733 -5.76 3.91 19.72
N PRO A 734 -6.82 4.69 20.00
CA PRO A 734 -6.81 6.14 19.86
C PRO A 734 -5.75 6.84 20.71
N ALA A 735 -5.31 6.23 21.82
CA ALA A 735 -4.28 6.81 22.70
C ALA A 735 -2.92 6.96 22.00
N ILE A 736 -2.65 6.15 20.97
CA ILE A 736 -1.45 6.23 20.13
C ILE A 736 -1.78 6.56 18.66
N SER A 737 -3.00 7.04 18.37
CA SER A 737 -3.48 7.35 17.01
C SER A 737 -3.34 6.18 16.02
N MET A 738 -3.64 4.96 16.48
CA MET A 738 -3.60 3.73 15.67
C MET A 738 -5.02 3.28 15.31
N TYR A 739 -5.28 3.14 14.02
CA TYR A 739 -6.57 2.76 13.44
C TYR A 739 -6.38 1.59 12.47
N THR A 740 -7.20 0.56 12.61
CA THR A 740 -7.03 -0.73 11.90
C THR A 740 -8.38 -1.36 11.53
N SER A 741 -8.36 -2.28 10.55
CA SER A 741 -9.50 -3.14 10.26
C SER A 741 -9.64 -4.30 11.25
N GLN A 742 -8.65 -4.52 12.11
CA GLN A 742 -8.70 -5.55 13.15
C GLN A 742 -9.87 -5.29 14.11
N ARG A 743 -10.61 -6.36 14.40
CA ARG A 743 -11.75 -6.35 15.35
C ARG A 743 -11.58 -7.49 16.34
N ALA A 744 -12.13 -7.29 17.54
CA ALA A 744 -12.29 -8.36 18.52
C ALA A 744 -13.69 -8.95 18.40
N PHE A 745 -13.79 -10.23 18.06
CA PHE A 745 -15.03 -10.98 18.11
C PHE A 745 -15.23 -11.48 19.54
N VAL A 746 -16.33 -11.10 20.17
CA VAL A 746 -16.62 -11.34 21.59
C VAL A 746 -17.76 -12.34 21.72
N VAL A 747 -17.52 -13.43 22.44
CA VAL A 747 -18.54 -14.42 22.79
C VAL A 747 -18.86 -14.29 24.28
N LEU A 748 -20.13 -14.00 24.58
CA LEU A 748 -20.62 -13.86 25.95
C LEU A 748 -21.36 -15.12 26.38
N PHE A 749 -20.83 -15.77 27.42
CA PHE A 749 -21.47 -16.93 28.03
C PHE A 749 -22.50 -16.49 29.08
N PRO A 750 -23.54 -17.33 29.32
CA PRO A 750 -24.34 -17.24 30.53
C PRO A 750 -23.45 -17.26 31.78
N ARG A 751 -23.99 -16.83 32.93
CA ARG A 751 -23.24 -16.90 34.21
C ARG A 751 -22.63 -18.29 34.37
N LEU A 752 -21.31 -18.36 34.47
CA LEU A 752 -20.55 -19.59 34.71
C LEU A 752 -20.45 -19.85 36.21
N ASN A 753 -20.42 -21.12 36.61
CA ASN A 753 -20.09 -21.54 37.96
C ASN A 753 -18.76 -22.31 37.95
N ALA A 754 -18.08 -22.37 39.09
CA ALA A 754 -16.93 -23.24 39.26
C ALA A 754 -17.30 -24.70 38.91
N GLY A 755 -16.49 -25.32 38.05
CA GLY A 755 -16.67 -26.70 37.59
C GLY A 755 -17.45 -26.86 36.28
N ASP A 756 -18.11 -25.82 35.77
CA ASP A 756 -18.73 -25.84 34.44
C ASP A 756 -17.67 -26.02 33.33
N VAL A 757 -18.01 -26.73 32.25
CA VAL A 757 -17.10 -26.92 31.11
C VAL A 757 -17.63 -26.11 29.93
N VAL A 758 -16.78 -25.27 29.36
CA VAL A 758 -17.13 -24.42 28.22
C VAL A 758 -16.45 -24.98 26.96
N GLU A 759 -17.22 -25.16 25.90
CA GLU A 759 -16.73 -25.47 24.56
C GLU A 759 -17.00 -24.29 23.63
N LEU A 760 -15.97 -23.85 22.93
CA LEU A 760 -16.05 -22.90 21.85
C LEU A 760 -15.47 -23.52 20.58
N ARG A 761 -16.22 -23.47 19.47
CA ARG A 761 -15.78 -23.81 18.13
C ARG A 761 -16.06 -22.65 17.20
N TYR A 762 -15.04 -22.18 16.51
CA TYR A 762 -15.18 -21.09 15.55
C TYR A 762 -14.22 -21.29 14.40
N ARG A 763 -14.49 -20.61 13.29
CA ARG A 763 -13.61 -20.57 12.13
C ARG A 763 -13.36 -19.11 11.75
N VAL A 764 -12.11 -18.77 11.49
CA VAL A 764 -11.72 -17.51 10.88
C VAL A 764 -11.24 -17.82 9.47
N GLU A 765 -11.92 -17.28 8.47
CA GLU A 765 -11.60 -17.55 7.06
C GLU A 765 -11.15 -16.27 6.37
N ASP A 766 -10.02 -16.35 5.67
CA ASP A 766 -9.64 -15.31 4.73
C ASP A 766 -10.62 -15.37 3.54
N VAL A 767 -11.38 -14.29 3.34
CA VAL A 767 -12.39 -14.12 2.27
C VAL A 767 -11.99 -13.08 1.24
N ALA A 768 -10.80 -12.48 1.39
CA ALA A 768 -10.26 -11.58 0.39
C ALA A 768 -10.23 -12.26 -1.00
N PRO A 769 -10.47 -11.51 -2.09
CA PRO A 769 -10.35 -12.05 -3.44
C PRO A 769 -8.97 -12.67 -3.73
N ARG A 770 -7.92 -12.13 -3.09
CA ARG A 770 -6.54 -12.60 -3.21
C ARG A 770 -5.76 -12.38 -1.92
N ASN A 771 -4.62 -13.05 -1.80
CA ASN A 771 -3.65 -12.76 -0.75
C ASN A 771 -2.90 -11.45 -1.08
N GLU A 772 -3.15 -10.39 -0.32
CA GLU A 772 -2.44 -9.11 -0.46
C GLU A 772 -0.93 -9.25 -0.24
N LYS A 773 -0.52 -10.31 0.46
CA LYS A 773 0.89 -10.64 0.69
C LYS A 773 1.49 -11.52 -0.41
N SER A 774 0.82 -11.64 -1.57
CA SER A 774 1.26 -12.49 -2.69
C SER A 774 1.34 -13.97 -2.28
N ASP A 775 2.42 -14.68 -2.58
CA ASP A 775 2.65 -16.08 -2.21
C ASP A 775 3.15 -16.25 -0.75
N TYR A 776 3.23 -15.17 0.03
CA TYR A 776 3.67 -15.28 1.41
C TYR A 776 2.56 -15.82 2.33
N PHE A 777 2.88 -16.91 3.03
CA PHE A 777 2.18 -17.36 4.23
C PHE A 777 3.20 -17.48 5.38
N GLY A 778 2.82 -17.03 6.57
CA GLY A 778 3.62 -17.25 7.77
C GLY A 778 2.80 -17.06 9.03
N GLU A 779 3.05 -17.91 10.01
CA GLU A 779 2.25 -18.02 11.23
C GLU A 779 3.12 -18.50 12.39
N VAL A 780 2.90 -17.96 13.58
CA VAL A 780 3.51 -18.45 14.83
C VAL A 780 2.37 -18.91 15.74
N GLN A 781 2.20 -20.23 15.86
CA GLN A 781 1.17 -20.84 16.68
C GLN A 781 1.73 -21.17 18.07
N TYR A 782 1.08 -20.68 19.12
CA TYR A 782 1.42 -21.00 20.52
C TYR A 782 0.62 -22.23 20.97
N LEU A 783 1.31 -23.20 21.56
CA LEU A 783 0.75 -24.48 22.05
C LEU A 783 0.70 -24.59 23.58
N GLN A 784 1.13 -23.53 24.27
CA GLN A 784 1.22 -23.46 25.72
C GLN A 784 0.69 -22.11 26.20
N ASN A 785 0.19 -22.03 27.44
CA ASN A 785 -0.20 -20.78 28.09
C ASN A 785 0.06 -20.84 29.61
N ASP A 786 -0.49 -19.90 30.36
CA ASP A 786 -0.36 -19.76 31.81
C ASP A 786 -1.32 -20.67 32.61
N LYS A 787 -2.02 -21.59 31.93
CA LYS A 787 -2.92 -22.60 32.47
C LYS A 787 -2.55 -23.98 31.93
N PRO A 788 -2.84 -25.08 32.66
CA PRO A 788 -2.52 -26.42 32.17
C PRO A 788 -3.47 -26.79 31.02
N ILE A 789 -2.94 -27.48 30.00
CA ILE A 789 -3.70 -27.91 28.81
C ILE A 789 -3.58 -29.44 28.66
N ALA A 790 -4.68 -30.17 28.80
CA ALA A 790 -4.67 -31.64 28.66
C ALA A 790 -4.27 -32.07 27.23
N SER A 791 -4.74 -31.34 26.21
CA SER A 791 -4.31 -31.53 24.82
C SER A 791 -4.26 -30.20 24.07
N SER A 792 -3.07 -29.83 23.60
CA SER A 792 -2.88 -28.75 22.63
C SER A 792 -2.46 -29.34 21.29
N GLU A 793 -3.13 -28.95 20.21
CA GLU A 793 -2.91 -29.51 18.90
C GLU A 793 -2.95 -28.44 17.80
N TYR A 794 -1.96 -28.48 16.93
CA TYR A 794 -1.93 -27.68 15.72
C TYR A 794 -1.88 -28.60 14.49
N VAL A 795 -2.80 -28.40 13.56
CA VAL A 795 -2.85 -29.14 12.30
C VAL A 795 -2.71 -28.15 11.16
N LEU A 796 -1.66 -28.29 10.37
CA LEU A 796 -1.42 -27.49 9.18
C LEU A 796 -1.68 -28.35 7.94
N ILE A 797 -2.76 -28.03 7.22
CA ILE A 797 -3.14 -28.66 5.95
C ILE A 797 -2.66 -27.75 4.82
N THR A 798 -1.78 -28.24 3.96
CA THR A 798 -1.11 -27.47 2.90
C THR A 798 -1.30 -28.11 1.52
N PRO A 799 -1.28 -27.35 0.42
CA PRO A 799 -1.22 -27.92 -0.91
C PRO A 799 0.21 -28.33 -1.24
N LYS A 800 0.39 -29.47 -1.92
CA LYS A 800 1.72 -29.92 -2.38
C LYS A 800 2.37 -29.00 -3.40
N SER A 801 1.57 -28.15 -4.06
CA SER A 801 2.07 -27.12 -4.99
C SER A 801 2.83 -26.00 -4.30
N ARG A 802 2.79 -25.89 -2.96
CA ARG A 802 3.49 -24.86 -2.19
C ARG A 802 4.42 -25.48 -1.18
N ARG A 803 5.58 -24.85 -0.98
CA ARG A 803 6.59 -25.31 -0.02
C ARG A 803 6.43 -24.55 1.30
N PHE A 804 6.51 -25.29 2.40
CA PHE A 804 6.43 -24.75 3.76
C PHE A 804 7.65 -25.18 4.58
N PHE A 805 8.17 -24.24 5.34
CA PHE A 805 9.27 -24.39 6.29
C PHE A 805 8.68 -24.28 7.68
N ILE A 806 8.93 -25.28 8.52
CA ILE A 806 8.31 -25.40 9.84
C ILE A 806 9.39 -25.63 10.87
N ARG A 807 9.26 -24.95 12.00
CA ARG A 807 10.08 -25.16 13.19
C ARG A 807 9.18 -25.29 14.41
N THR A 808 9.53 -26.23 15.28
CA THR A 808 8.91 -26.37 16.61
C THR A 808 9.91 -25.98 17.67
N ASP A 809 9.52 -25.15 18.62
CA ASP A 809 10.39 -24.71 19.72
C ASP A 809 9.70 -24.89 21.08
N ARG A 810 10.52 -25.09 22.13
CA ARG A 810 10.16 -24.90 23.55
C ARG A 810 8.98 -25.72 24.10
N LEU A 811 8.56 -26.80 23.42
CA LEU A 811 7.57 -27.74 23.95
C LEU A 811 8.10 -29.19 23.96
N PRO A 812 8.73 -29.63 25.06
CA PRO A 812 9.20 -31.01 25.20
C PRO A 812 8.06 -32.02 25.06
N GLY A 813 8.28 -33.10 24.31
CA GLY A 813 7.28 -34.15 24.11
C GLY A 813 6.19 -33.83 23.08
N LEU A 814 6.35 -32.75 22.31
CA LEU A 814 5.52 -32.48 21.14
C LEU A 814 5.69 -33.59 20.10
N VAL A 815 4.59 -34.24 19.71
CA VAL A 815 4.59 -35.29 18.68
C VAL A 815 4.25 -34.67 17.33
N GLU A 816 5.10 -34.88 16.33
CA GLU A 816 4.87 -34.51 14.94
C GLU A 816 4.48 -35.73 14.10
N ASP A 817 3.40 -35.61 13.32
CA ASP A 817 2.93 -36.60 12.34
C ASP A 817 2.71 -35.89 10.99
N VAL A 818 3.27 -36.44 9.92
CA VAL A 818 3.14 -35.88 8.56
C VAL A 818 2.51 -36.90 7.64
N LYS A 819 1.43 -36.49 6.97
CA LYS A 819 0.69 -37.33 6.02
C LYS A 819 0.52 -36.63 4.69
N GLU A 820 0.50 -37.41 3.64
CA GLU A 820 0.17 -36.95 2.30
C GLU A 820 -1.13 -37.60 1.81
N GLU A 821 -2.09 -36.79 1.38
CA GLU A 821 -3.40 -37.23 0.93
C GLU A 821 -3.75 -36.48 -0.36
N GLY A 822 -3.75 -37.17 -1.50
CA GLY A 822 -4.00 -36.54 -2.80
C GLY A 822 -3.01 -35.42 -3.11
N ASP A 823 -3.54 -34.21 -3.32
CA ASP A 823 -2.82 -32.96 -3.58
C ASP A 823 -2.43 -32.20 -2.31
N LYS A 824 -2.70 -32.75 -1.12
CA LYS A 824 -2.43 -32.11 0.18
C LYS A 824 -1.31 -32.79 0.95
N ARG A 825 -0.68 -32.01 1.83
CA ARG A 825 0.22 -32.47 2.88
C ARG A 825 -0.26 -31.92 4.22
N ILE A 826 -0.41 -32.79 5.20
CA ILE A 826 -0.96 -32.51 6.53
C ILE A 826 0.17 -32.69 7.55
N TYR A 827 0.51 -31.62 8.26
CA TYR A 827 1.41 -31.65 9.41
C TYR A 827 0.58 -31.55 10.68
N ARG A 828 0.82 -32.44 11.63
CA ARG A 828 0.06 -32.51 12.89
C ARG A 828 1.02 -32.48 14.07
N PHE A 829 0.86 -31.49 14.93
CA PHE A 829 1.65 -31.27 16.13
C PHE A 829 0.78 -31.45 17.36
N THR A 830 1.06 -32.46 18.18
CA THR A 830 0.22 -32.81 19.35
C THR A 830 1.02 -32.75 20.65
N GLY A 831 0.68 -31.80 21.52
CA GLY A 831 1.13 -31.73 22.90
C GLY A 831 0.11 -32.37 23.85
N THR A 832 0.55 -33.34 24.65
CA THR A 832 -0.29 -34.02 25.65
C THR A 832 0.14 -33.60 27.04
N ASN A 833 -0.82 -33.26 27.91
CA ASN A 833 -0.57 -32.76 29.27
C ASN A 833 0.44 -31.61 29.29
N VAL A 834 0.22 -30.60 28.43
CA VAL A 834 1.08 -29.43 28.33
C VAL A 834 1.03 -28.66 29.66
N PRO A 835 2.18 -28.47 30.33
CA PRO A 835 2.23 -27.81 31.62
C PRO A 835 1.97 -26.31 31.47
N ALA A 836 1.31 -25.73 32.47
CA ALA A 836 1.16 -24.28 32.58
C ALA A 836 2.53 -23.63 32.80
N LEU A 837 2.76 -22.47 32.19
CA LEU A 837 3.91 -21.63 32.51
C LEU A 837 3.49 -20.54 33.49
N ALA A 838 4.00 -20.61 34.73
CA ALA A 838 3.65 -19.63 35.76
C ALA A 838 4.32 -18.28 35.47
N PRO A 839 3.59 -17.14 35.54
CA PRO A 839 4.18 -15.83 35.36
C PRO A 839 5.13 -15.49 36.52
N GLU A 840 6.35 -15.05 36.20
CA GLU A 840 7.33 -14.57 37.16
C GLU A 840 7.66 -13.08 36.88
N PRO A 841 7.78 -12.20 37.89
CA PRO A 841 8.12 -10.79 37.67
C PRO A 841 9.40 -10.61 36.83
N ASN A 842 9.44 -9.68 35.87
CA ASN A 842 10.59 -9.46 34.98
C ASN A 842 11.02 -10.68 34.14
N MET A 843 10.14 -11.67 33.93
CA MET A 843 10.40 -12.76 32.98
C MET A 843 10.53 -12.24 31.53
N PRO A 844 11.15 -12.98 30.60
CA PRO A 844 11.05 -12.66 29.18
C PRO A 844 9.58 -12.64 28.70
N PRO A 845 9.26 -11.93 27.61
CA PRO A 845 7.90 -11.89 27.06
C PRO A 845 7.32 -13.28 26.75
N TRP A 846 5.99 -13.43 26.86
CA TRP A 846 5.30 -14.70 26.59
C TRP A 846 5.68 -15.32 25.25
N SER A 847 5.78 -14.50 24.20
CA SER A 847 6.14 -14.94 22.86
C SER A 847 7.55 -15.55 22.73
N GLU A 848 8.40 -15.35 23.74
CA GLU A 848 9.71 -15.98 23.84
C GLU A 848 9.71 -17.25 24.70
N VAL A 849 8.80 -17.43 25.64
CA VAL A 849 8.91 -18.56 26.60
C VAL A 849 7.93 -19.69 26.31
N LEU A 850 6.85 -19.42 25.58
CA LEU A 850 5.85 -20.41 25.25
C LEU A 850 6.33 -21.37 24.16
N GLY A 851 5.89 -22.62 24.24
CA GLY A 851 6.04 -23.61 23.18
C GLY A 851 5.32 -23.20 21.90
N THR A 852 5.99 -23.28 20.75
CA THR A 852 5.49 -22.78 19.47
C THR A 852 5.71 -23.72 18.29
N VAL A 853 4.87 -23.55 17.26
CA VAL A 853 5.13 -23.97 15.88
C VAL A 853 5.20 -22.73 15.01
N HIS A 854 6.33 -22.49 14.37
CA HIS A 854 6.55 -21.38 13.44
C HIS A 854 6.59 -21.92 12.02
N VAL A 855 5.73 -21.38 11.16
CA VAL A 855 5.54 -21.78 9.76
C VAL A 855 5.85 -20.60 8.84
N SER A 856 6.50 -20.84 7.71
CA SER A 856 6.57 -19.89 6.60
C SER A 856 6.69 -20.54 5.22
N THR A 857 6.28 -19.84 4.17
CA THR A 857 6.60 -20.20 2.77
C THR A 857 7.97 -19.70 2.31
N PHE A 858 8.66 -18.84 3.10
CA PHE A 858 10.01 -18.40 2.79
C PHE A 858 11.08 -19.32 3.43
N ASP A 859 12.07 -19.70 2.62
CA ASP A 859 13.22 -20.50 3.05
C ASP A 859 14.29 -19.61 3.72
N THR A 860 14.55 -18.45 3.12
CA THR A 860 15.68 -17.58 3.49
C THR A 860 15.26 -16.15 3.78
N TRP A 861 16.06 -15.46 4.59
CA TRP A 861 15.91 -14.02 4.82
C TRP A 861 16.14 -13.20 3.54
N ASP A 862 16.87 -13.74 2.57
CA ASP A 862 17.00 -13.19 1.21
C ASP A 862 15.65 -13.11 0.50
N ALA A 863 14.84 -14.17 0.56
CA ALA A 863 13.50 -14.19 -0.02
C ALA A 863 12.57 -13.18 0.67
N VAL A 864 12.62 -13.12 2.01
CA VAL A 864 11.84 -12.16 2.81
C VAL A 864 12.19 -10.71 2.43
N GLY A 865 13.48 -10.39 2.39
CA GLY A 865 13.94 -9.03 2.08
C GLY A 865 13.71 -8.64 0.63
N ALA A 866 13.87 -9.57 -0.32
CA ALA A 866 13.56 -9.32 -1.73
C ALA A 866 12.06 -9.04 -1.93
N TRP A 867 11.19 -9.82 -1.27
CA TRP A 867 9.75 -9.59 -1.29
C TRP A 867 9.37 -8.22 -0.69
N TYR A 868 9.90 -7.89 0.50
CA TYR A 868 9.57 -6.61 1.15
C TYR A 868 10.13 -5.42 0.36
N TRP A 869 11.33 -5.55 -0.22
CA TRP A 869 11.89 -4.53 -1.09
C TRP A 869 11.05 -4.33 -2.36
N GLY A 870 10.53 -5.41 -2.97
CA GLY A 870 9.59 -5.31 -4.08
C GLY A 870 8.34 -4.49 -3.73
N LEU A 871 7.83 -4.65 -2.52
CA LEU A 871 6.69 -3.91 -1.99
C LEU A 871 7.00 -2.44 -1.69
N ALA A 872 8.21 -2.16 -1.16
CA ALA A 872 8.56 -0.85 -0.60
C ALA A 872 9.42 0.06 -1.52
N ARG A 873 10.12 -0.46 -2.53
CA ARG A 873 11.14 0.29 -3.31
C ARG A 873 10.64 1.61 -3.92
N GLU A 874 9.40 1.62 -4.45
CA GLU A 874 8.80 2.80 -5.10
C GLU A 874 8.45 3.91 -4.10
N GLN A 875 8.41 3.58 -2.80
CA GLN A 875 8.06 4.50 -1.73
C GLN A 875 9.24 5.41 -1.33
N PHE A 876 10.45 5.04 -1.74
CA PHE A 876 11.69 5.80 -1.53
C PHE A 876 12.02 6.77 -2.68
N ASP A 877 11.16 6.87 -3.70
CA ASP A 877 11.38 7.80 -4.81
C ASP A 877 11.41 9.26 -4.29
N VAL A 878 12.51 9.96 -4.57
CA VAL A 878 12.73 11.35 -4.15
C VAL A 878 12.12 12.31 -5.16
N ASP A 879 11.26 13.20 -4.69
CA ASP A 879 10.81 14.37 -5.45
C ASP A 879 11.57 15.65 -5.06
N ASP A 880 11.31 16.73 -5.78
CA ASP A 880 12.00 18.00 -5.51
C ASP A 880 11.64 18.64 -4.18
N GLU A 881 10.44 18.40 -3.63
CA GLU A 881 10.05 18.94 -2.33
C GLU A 881 10.79 18.20 -1.21
N VAL A 882 10.91 16.87 -1.28
CA VAL A 882 11.75 16.08 -0.38
C VAL A 882 13.21 16.53 -0.49
N ARG A 883 13.73 16.70 -1.71
CA ARG A 883 15.09 17.21 -1.96
C ARG A 883 15.31 18.60 -1.38
N LYS A 884 14.39 19.53 -1.65
CA LYS A 884 14.44 20.90 -1.13
C LYS A 884 14.39 20.89 0.38
N ARG A 885 13.46 20.14 0.98
CA ARG A 885 13.34 20.04 2.43
C ARG A 885 14.60 19.46 3.07
N ALA A 886 15.16 18.39 2.52
CA ALA A 886 16.41 17.80 3.00
C ALA A 886 17.56 18.82 2.95
N ARG A 887 17.69 19.59 1.86
CA ARG A 887 18.71 20.65 1.72
C ARG A 887 18.48 21.85 2.64
N GLU A 888 17.22 22.22 2.89
CA GLU A 888 16.86 23.29 3.82
C GLU A 888 17.22 22.92 5.26
N LEU A 889 16.84 21.72 5.69
CA LEU A 889 17.13 21.18 7.02
C LEU A 889 18.63 21.06 7.28
N THR A 890 19.42 20.87 6.22
CA THR A 890 20.88 20.67 6.30
C THR A 890 21.69 21.88 5.82
N LYS A 891 21.04 23.03 5.60
CA LYS A 891 21.71 24.22 5.09
C LYS A 891 22.82 24.67 6.03
N GLY A 892 24.04 24.73 5.51
CA GLY A 892 25.24 25.11 6.27
C GLY A 892 25.88 23.99 7.09
N LEU A 893 25.31 22.77 7.07
CA LEU A 893 25.90 21.60 7.70
C LEU A 893 26.85 20.88 6.73
N THR A 894 28.11 20.71 7.13
CA THR A 894 29.13 20.05 6.31
C THR A 894 29.37 18.59 6.72
N ASP A 895 29.26 18.30 8.02
CA ASP A 895 29.40 16.98 8.62
C ASP A 895 28.13 16.14 8.47
N ASP A 896 28.29 14.85 8.19
CA ASP A 896 27.18 13.92 8.01
C ASP A 896 26.44 13.65 9.32
N ALA A 897 27.11 13.64 10.48
CA ALA A 897 26.42 13.40 11.75
C ALA A 897 25.45 14.55 12.09
N ALA A 898 25.82 15.79 11.82
CA ALA A 898 24.96 16.96 11.94
C ALA A 898 23.76 16.88 10.97
N LYS A 899 23.97 16.42 9.73
CA LYS A 899 22.88 16.21 8.77
C LYS A 899 21.91 15.12 9.25
N VAL A 900 22.44 14.00 9.74
CA VAL A 900 21.63 12.89 10.30
C VAL A 900 20.78 13.39 11.47
N LYS A 901 21.37 14.13 12.41
CA LYS A 901 20.66 14.75 13.54
C LYS A 901 19.50 15.63 13.08
N ALA A 902 19.73 16.48 12.08
CA ALA A 902 18.72 17.40 11.56
C ALA A 902 17.54 16.64 10.91
N ILE A 903 17.82 15.61 10.10
CA ILE A 903 16.79 14.78 9.48
C ILE A 903 16.03 13.96 10.53
N TYR A 904 16.74 13.35 11.48
CA TYR A 904 16.12 12.58 12.58
C TYR A 904 15.19 13.46 13.41
N LYS A 905 15.64 14.65 13.83
CA LYS A 905 14.82 15.62 14.57
C LYS A 905 13.55 16.01 13.80
N PHE A 906 13.64 16.21 12.50
CA PHE A 906 12.47 16.52 11.68
C PHE A 906 11.49 15.34 11.62
N ALA A 907 11.99 14.12 11.45
CA ALA A 907 11.16 12.92 11.39
C ALA A 907 10.47 12.61 12.73
N THR A 908 11.15 12.81 13.87
CA THR A 908 10.53 12.63 15.19
C THR A 908 9.47 13.68 15.49
N GLN A 909 9.59 14.90 14.94
CA GLN A 909 8.56 15.95 15.03
C GLN A 909 7.38 15.76 14.06
N THR A 910 7.49 14.87 13.09
CA THR A 910 6.37 14.49 12.20
C THR A 910 5.36 13.70 13.04
N ARG A 911 4.06 13.99 12.95
CA ARG A 911 3.06 13.38 13.86
C ARG A 911 2.92 11.88 13.60
N TYR A 912 2.94 11.06 14.66
CA TYR A 912 2.64 9.63 14.53
C TYR A 912 1.15 9.38 14.32
N VAL A 913 0.79 8.75 13.20
CA VAL A 913 -0.58 8.28 12.92
C VAL A 913 -0.48 6.96 12.16
N ALA A 914 -0.98 5.87 12.73
CA ALA A 914 -0.96 4.55 12.14
C ALA A 914 -2.32 4.21 11.51
N LEU A 915 -2.33 4.09 10.19
CA LEU A 915 -3.48 3.67 9.39
C LEU A 915 -3.13 2.33 8.71
N GLU A 916 -3.47 1.23 9.36
CA GLU A 916 -3.03 -0.13 9.01
C GLU A 916 -4.12 -0.94 8.29
N PHE A 917 -4.69 -0.37 7.23
CA PHE A 917 -5.73 -1.03 6.43
C PHE A 917 -5.13 -1.80 5.25
N GLY A 918 -5.52 -3.06 5.06
CA GLY A 918 -5.05 -3.91 3.96
C GLY A 918 -3.52 -4.01 3.86
N ILE A 919 -2.98 -3.78 2.67
CA ILE A 919 -1.53 -3.80 2.39
C ILE A 919 -0.75 -2.68 3.09
N GLU A 920 -1.40 -1.57 3.43
CA GLU A 920 -0.79 -0.43 4.14
C GLU A 920 -0.47 -0.76 5.61
N GLY A 921 -0.85 -1.94 6.11
CA GLY A 921 -0.29 -2.49 7.36
C GLY A 921 1.19 -2.85 7.24
N ILE A 922 1.70 -3.14 6.03
CA ILE A 922 3.08 -3.61 5.79
C ILE A 922 3.85 -2.71 4.83
N ARG A 923 3.20 -2.23 3.76
CA ARG A 923 3.78 -1.32 2.78
C ARG A 923 3.86 0.10 3.34
N PRO A 924 5.04 0.78 3.31
CA PRO A 924 5.12 2.18 3.69
C PRO A 924 4.48 3.07 2.63
N ARG A 925 4.05 4.27 3.04
CA ARG A 925 3.67 5.35 2.14
C ARG A 925 4.90 6.03 1.55
N ARG A 926 4.72 6.67 0.40
CA ARG A 926 5.77 7.45 -0.27
C ARG A 926 6.33 8.53 0.66
N ALA A 927 7.65 8.70 0.66
CA ALA A 927 8.29 9.77 1.44
C ALA A 927 7.74 11.17 1.11
N ALA A 928 7.46 11.46 -0.17
CA ALA A 928 6.83 12.69 -0.62
C ALA A 928 5.45 12.91 0.01
N GLN A 929 4.63 11.85 0.07
CA GLN A 929 3.31 11.89 0.68
C GLN A 929 3.38 12.12 2.19
N THR A 930 4.29 11.42 2.89
CA THR A 930 4.52 11.60 4.34
C THR A 930 4.97 13.03 4.65
N LEU A 931 5.89 13.56 3.85
CA LEU A 931 6.35 14.95 3.97
C LEU A 931 5.21 15.95 3.76
N ALA A 932 4.43 15.80 2.70
CA ALA A 932 3.34 16.70 2.36
C ALA A 932 2.23 16.73 3.43
N ARG A 933 1.93 15.56 4.03
CA ARG A 933 0.86 15.41 5.03
C ARG A 933 1.30 15.79 6.45
N GLY A 934 2.60 15.70 6.75
CA GLY A 934 3.15 15.98 8.08
C GLY A 934 2.81 14.92 9.14
N TRP A 935 2.43 13.71 8.72
CA TRP A 935 2.18 12.57 9.60
C TRP A 935 2.50 11.23 8.91
N GLY A 936 2.80 10.21 9.71
CA GLY A 936 3.07 8.84 9.27
C GLY A 936 3.35 7.90 10.45
N ASP A 937 3.29 6.59 10.22
CA ASP A 937 3.62 5.54 11.19
C ASP A 937 5.12 5.15 11.18
N CYS A 938 5.50 4.03 11.81
CA CYS A 938 6.89 3.61 11.93
C CYS A 938 7.58 3.41 10.57
N LYS A 939 6.92 2.72 9.63
CA LYS A 939 7.45 2.45 8.29
C LYS A 939 7.44 3.70 7.41
N ASP A 940 6.44 4.58 7.55
CA ASP A 940 6.37 5.86 6.84
C ASP A 940 7.51 6.80 7.25
N LYS A 941 7.75 6.92 8.57
CA LYS A 941 8.84 7.75 9.12
C LYS A 941 10.21 7.18 8.80
N ALA A 942 10.39 5.86 8.85
CA ALA A 942 11.64 5.22 8.44
C ALA A 942 11.93 5.47 6.94
N THR A 943 10.90 5.36 6.09
CA THR A 943 10.99 5.65 4.66
C THR A 943 11.37 7.10 4.40
N LEU A 944 10.77 8.05 5.13
CA LEU A 944 11.11 9.48 5.05
C LEU A 944 12.58 9.76 5.39
N ILE A 945 13.07 9.21 6.51
CA ILE A 945 14.48 9.37 6.94
C ILE A 945 15.43 8.78 5.88
N VAL A 946 15.21 7.53 5.45
CA VAL A 946 16.07 6.87 4.45
C VAL A 946 16.12 7.68 3.16
N THR A 947 14.96 8.15 2.69
CA THR A 947 14.85 8.91 1.45
C THR A 947 15.62 10.24 1.53
N MET A 948 15.43 10.99 2.62
CA MET A 948 16.14 12.26 2.83
C MET A 948 17.65 12.08 2.98
N LEU A 949 18.10 11.06 3.72
CA LEU A 949 19.53 10.78 3.90
C LEU A 949 20.20 10.35 2.59
N ARG A 950 19.54 9.46 1.82
CA ARG A 950 20.06 9.03 0.51
C ARG A 950 20.19 10.19 -0.48
N GLU A 951 19.23 11.11 -0.53
CA GLU A 951 19.34 12.33 -1.36
C GLU A 951 20.53 13.23 -0.96
N LEU A 952 20.95 13.19 0.31
CA LEU A 952 22.13 13.90 0.80
C LEU A 952 23.45 13.15 0.58
N GLY A 953 23.41 11.98 -0.07
CA GLY A 953 24.57 11.11 -0.30
C GLY A 953 24.93 10.22 0.90
N ILE A 954 24.08 10.16 1.92
CA ILE A 954 24.29 9.33 3.12
C ILE A 954 23.55 8.01 2.94
N ASN A 955 24.30 6.93 2.73
CA ASN A 955 23.73 5.59 2.62
C ASN A 955 22.95 5.23 3.88
N SER A 956 21.73 4.74 3.70
CA SER A 956 20.84 4.32 4.78
C SER A 956 19.83 3.29 4.28
N THR A 957 19.24 2.53 5.20
CA THR A 957 18.31 1.45 4.88
C THR A 957 17.24 1.26 5.94
N ILE A 958 16.09 0.73 5.54
CA ILE A 958 15.01 0.38 6.46
C ILE A 958 15.34 -0.94 7.18
N VAL A 959 14.93 -1.04 8.44
CA VAL A 959 15.10 -2.21 9.30
C VAL A 959 13.74 -2.64 9.81
N LEU A 960 13.31 -3.84 9.44
CA LEU A 960 12.14 -4.47 10.06
C LEU A 960 12.57 -5.04 11.40
N LEU A 961 11.93 -4.62 12.48
CA LEU A 961 12.37 -4.88 13.83
C LEU A 961 11.34 -5.72 14.58
N ARG A 962 11.84 -6.75 15.28
CA ARG A 962 11.11 -7.46 16.30
C ARG A 962 11.52 -6.83 17.62
N THR A 963 10.66 -5.97 18.14
CA THR A 963 10.96 -5.23 19.36
C THR A 963 11.23 -6.20 20.52
N ARG A 964 12.00 -5.76 21.50
CA ARG A 964 12.27 -6.53 22.72
C ARG A 964 10.99 -6.86 23.50
N MET A 965 9.90 -6.13 23.26
CA MET A 965 8.58 -6.42 23.83
C MET A 965 7.98 -7.74 23.32
N ARG A 966 8.40 -8.21 22.13
CA ARG A 966 8.08 -9.53 21.58
C ARG A 966 9.11 -10.61 21.96
N GLY A 967 10.22 -10.22 22.60
CA GLY A 967 11.29 -11.13 23.02
C GLY A 967 12.00 -11.83 21.86
N ASP A 968 12.92 -12.72 22.20
CA ASP A 968 13.72 -13.45 21.23
C ASP A 968 12.96 -14.61 20.57
N ILE A 969 13.17 -14.77 19.27
CA ILE A 969 12.69 -15.91 18.49
C ILE A 969 13.86 -16.54 17.74
N ALA A 970 13.73 -17.82 17.43
CA ALA A 970 14.68 -18.48 16.56
C ALA A 970 14.76 -17.79 15.18
N PRO A 971 15.93 -17.77 14.53
CA PRO A 971 16.12 -17.10 13.25
C PRO A 971 15.52 -17.84 12.05
N GLU A 972 15.00 -19.06 12.24
CA GLU A 972 14.42 -19.89 11.17
C GLU A 972 13.07 -20.45 11.63
N PRO A 973 12.08 -20.67 10.74
CA PRO A 973 12.11 -20.30 9.33
C PRO A 973 12.12 -18.78 9.12
N ALA A 974 12.65 -18.32 7.99
CA ALA A 974 12.60 -16.91 7.63
C ALA A 974 11.13 -16.48 7.44
N SER A 975 10.73 -15.38 8.08
CA SER A 975 9.31 -15.01 8.15
C SER A 975 9.14 -13.53 8.48
N LEU A 976 8.10 -12.91 7.92
CA LEU A 976 7.68 -11.56 8.31
C LEU A 976 6.80 -11.53 9.55
N ALA A 977 6.13 -12.64 9.86
CA ALA A 977 5.18 -12.74 10.97
C ALA A 977 5.75 -12.31 12.34
N PRO A 978 7.06 -12.49 12.62
CA PRO A 978 7.63 -12.07 13.90
C PRO A 978 7.92 -10.57 14.06
N PHE A 979 7.96 -9.76 13.00
CA PHE A 979 8.31 -8.33 13.10
C PHE A 979 7.10 -7.46 13.42
N ASP A 980 7.31 -6.43 14.24
CA ASP A 980 6.25 -5.54 14.76
C ASP A 980 6.61 -4.05 14.67
N HIS A 981 7.79 -3.69 14.15
CA HIS A 981 8.24 -2.29 14.07
C HIS A 981 9.17 -2.05 12.86
N ALA A 982 9.41 -0.79 12.50
CA ALA A 982 10.32 -0.39 11.43
C ALA A 982 11.14 0.85 11.79
N ILE A 983 12.47 0.78 11.60
CA ILE A 983 13.43 1.86 11.91
C ILE A 983 14.47 2.02 10.77
N VAL A 984 15.50 2.84 10.98
CA VAL A 984 16.57 3.09 9.98
C VAL A 984 17.93 2.67 10.49
N TYR A 985 18.78 2.18 9.58
CA TYR A 985 20.21 1.96 9.82
C TYR A 985 21.07 2.83 8.87
N VAL A 986 22.10 3.47 9.41
CA VAL A 986 23.07 4.33 8.71
C VAL A 986 24.46 3.68 8.80
N PRO A 987 24.91 2.94 7.77
CA PRO A 987 26.13 2.14 7.85
C PRO A 987 27.42 2.94 8.10
N SER A 988 27.52 4.17 7.60
CA SER A 988 28.74 4.99 7.77
C SER A 988 29.02 5.38 9.23
N MET A 989 28.01 5.30 10.10
CA MET A 989 28.09 5.66 11.52
C MET A 989 27.80 4.47 12.45
N ASP A 990 27.49 3.30 11.89
CA ASP A 990 26.93 2.16 12.62
C ASP A 990 25.75 2.57 13.54
N LEU A 991 24.86 3.41 13.00
CA LEU A 991 23.82 4.09 13.77
C LEU A 991 22.44 3.58 13.40
N TYR A 992 21.61 3.35 14.42
CA TYR A 992 20.21 3.00 14.27
C TYR A 992 19.34 4.17 14.75
N LEU A 993 18.32 4.52 13.95
CA LEU A 993 17.45 5.67 14.17
C LEU A 993 15.99 5.23 14.19
N ASP A 994 15.31 5.42 15.31
CA ASP A 994 13.87 5.20 15.42
C ASP A 994 13.11 6.54 15.28
N GLY A 995 12.54 6.79 14.10
CA GLY A 995 11.75 7.99 13.83
C GLY A 995 10.48 8.14 14.69
N THR A 996 10.07 7.10 15.40
CA THR A 996 8.92 7.11 16.32
C THR A 996 9.29 7.52 17.74
N ALA A 997 10.59 7.62 18.06
CA ALA A 997 11.08 7.90 19.40
C ALA A 997 11.19 9.42 19.68
N GLU A 998 10.05 10.11 19.84
CA GLU A 998 9.94 11.59 19.91
C GLU A 998 10.80 12.29 20.98
N HIS A 999 11.18 11.58 22.05
CA HIS A 999 11.95 12.12 23.17
C HIS A 999 13.34 11.48 23.32
N THR A 1000 13.80 10.74 22.31
CA THR A 1000 15.07 10.02 22.31
C THR A 1000 16.08 10.74 21.42
N GLY A 1001 17.31 10.92 21.90
CA GLY A 1001 18.37 11.55 21.10
C GLY A 1001 18.76 10.69 19.89
N SER A 1002 19.28 11.31 18.82
CA SER A 1002 19.67 10.62 17.59
C SER A 1002 20.78 9.57 17.76
N MET A 1003 21.54 9.63 18.86
CA MET A 1003 22.59 8.69 19.20
C MET A 1003 22.16 7.67 20.27
N GLU A 1004 20.89 7.72 20.69
CA GLU A 1004 20.32 6.85 21.71
C GLU A 1004 19.36 5.85 21.06
N LEU A 1005 19.33 4.63 21.59
CA LEU A 1005 18.28 3.66 21.26
C LEU A 1005 17.22 3.61 22.36
N PRO A 1006 15.92 3.64 22.00
CA PRO A 1006 14.85 3.44 22.96
C PRO A 1006 14.90 2.01 23.51
N VAL A 1007 14.38 1.82 24.72
CA VAL A 1007 14.48 0.55 25.47
C VAL A 1007 13.94 -0.66 24.68
N MET A 1008 12.88 -0.46 23.90
CA MET A 1008 12.27 -1.51 23.08
C MET A 1008 13.13 -2.00 21.91
N ASP A 1009 14.13 -1.24 21.47
CA ASP A 1009 14.97 -1.58 20.31
C ASP A 1009 16.32 -2.18 20.72
N ARG A 1010 16.70 -2.04 21.99
CA ARG A 1010 18.01 -2.50 22.47
C ARG A 1010 18.12 -4.03 22.45
N ALA A 1011 19.17 -4.53 21.80
CA ALA A 1011 19.39 -5.96 21.56
C ALA A 1011 18.28 -6.66 20.76
N ALA A 1012 17.38 -5.91 20.11
CA ALA A 1012 16.30 -6.44 19.31
C ALA A 1012 16.83 -7.12 18.03
N ILE A 1013 16.04 -8.05 17.49
CA ILE A 1013 16.32 -8.70 16.19
C ILE A 1013 15.79 -7.80 15.08
N GLY A 1014 16.63 -7.48 14.10
CA GLY A 1014 16.24 -6.67 12.94
C GLY A 1014 16.60 -7.34 11.63
N LEU A 1015 15.82 -7.08 10.58
CA LEU A 1015 16.13 -7.42 9.20
C LEU A 1015 16.42 -6.12 8.44
N LEU A 1016 17.69 -5.92 8.08
CA LEU A 1016 18.06 -4.85 7.14
C LEU A 1016 17.48 -5.18 5.77
N VAL A 1017 16.63 -4.33 5.20
CA VAL A 1017 16.06 -4.55 3.87
C VAL A 1017 16.74 -3.63 2.85
N ASN A 1018 17.84 -4.12 2.27
CA ASN A 1018 18.64 -3.42 1.27
C ASN A 1018 18.26 -3.86 -0.15
N GLU A 1019 18.82 -3.17 -1.16
CA GLU A 1019 18.75 -3.54 -2.59
C GLU A 1019 19.43 -4.90 -2.85
N GLY A 1020 18.69 -5.99 -2.62
CA GLY A 1020 19.08 -7.38 -2.94
C GLY A 1020 20.05 -8.08 -1.99
N LYS A 1021 20.36 -7.49 -0.82
CA LYS A 1021 21.21 -8.10 0.22
C LYS A 1021 20.64 -7.86 1.63
N PRO A 1022 19.49 -8.44 1.95
CA PRO A 1022 18.95 -8.31 3.28
C PRO A 1022 19.83 -9.04 4.29
N LYS A 1023 19.80 -8.60 5.54
CA LYS A 1023 20.64 -9.18 6.59
C LYS A 1023 19.92 -9.18 7.92
N LEU A 1024 19.78 -10.36 8.52
CA LEU A 1024 19.34 -10.47 9.91
C LEU A 1024 20.47 -10.00 10.83
N VAL A 1025 20.16 -9.09 11.74
CA VAL A 1025 21.08 -8.45 12.66
C VAL A 1025 20.49 -8.43 14.08
N ARG A 1026 21.36 -8.26 15.06
CA ARG A 1026 20.96 -7.91 16.43
C ARG A 1026 21.45 -6.49 16.71
N LEU A 1027 20.52 -5.63 17.11
CA LEU A 1027 20.83 -4.24 17.44
C LEU A 1027 21.78 -4.17 18.66
N PRO A 1028 22.54 -3.08 18.81
CA PRO A 1028 23.47 -2.96 19.92
C PRO A 1028 22.74 -2.89 21.27
N GLN A 1029 23.41 -3.40 22.31
CA GLN A 1029 23.08 -3.16 23.71
C GLN A 1029 24.07 -2.13 24.25
N PRO A 1030 23.68 -0.85 24.42
CA PRO A 1030 24.57 0.16 24.96
C PRO A 1030 25.11 -0.25 26.34
N PRO A 1031 26.40 0.06 26.64
CA PRO A 1031 26.98 -0.20 27.95
C PRO A 1031 26.33 0.70 29.02
N PRO A 1032 26.37 0.31 30.31
CA PRO A 1032 25.61 0.99 31.36
C PRO A 1032 26.00 2.46 31.55
N GLU A 1033 27.24 2.86 31.23
CA GLU A 1033 27.71 4.24 31.33
C GLU A 1033 27.00 5.19 30.35
N GLN A 1034 26.46 4.66 29.25
CA GLN A 1034 25.63 5.44 28.32
C GLN A 1034 24.19 5.62 28.81
N SER A 1035 23.76 4.90 29.85
CA SER A 1035 22.45 5.04 30.50
C SER A 1035 22.64 5.42 31.97
N LEU A 1036 23.11 6.65 32.18
CA LEU A 1036 23.56 7.17 33.47
C LEU A 1036 22.48 8.02 34.15
N THR A 1037 22.26 7.76 35.44
CA THR A 1037 21.62 8.71 36.36
C THR A 1037 22.65 9.20 37.37
N ARG A 1038 23.01 10.48 37.32
CA ARG A 1038 23.89 11.12 38.30
C ARG A 1038 23.07 12.05 39.19
N ARG A 1039 23.25 11.98 40.50
CA ARG A 1039 22.57 12.84 41.46
C ARG A 1039 23.53 13.42 42.49
N HIS A 1040 23.46 14.71 42.71
CA HIS A 1040 24.14 15.42 43.79
C HIS A 1040 23.10 15.99 44.75
N VAL A 1041 23.16 15.65 46.02
CA VAL A 1041 22.19 16.07 47.03
C VAL A 1041 22.91 16.81 48.16
N GLU A 1042 22.58 18.08 48.36
CA GLU A 1042 22.97 18.82 49.55
C GLU A 1042 21.83 18.80 50.56
N VAL A 1043 22.15 18.33 51.76
CA VAL A 1043 21.22 18.24 52.88
C VAL A 1043 21.73 19.13 54.01
N THR A 1044 20.90 20.06 54.47
CA THR A 1044 21.15 20.81 55.71
C THR A 1044 20.17 20.35 56.77
N LEU A 1045 20.64 19.50 57.67
CA LEU A 1045 19.81 18.88 58.71
C LEU A 1045 19.55 19.90 59.84
N ALA A 1046 18.32 19.92 60.36
CA ALA A 1046 17.95 20.68 61.55
C ALA A 1046 17.86 19.76 62.78
N ASP A 1047 18.07 20.32 63.98
CA ASP A 1047 17.96 19.61 65.28
C ASP A 1047 16.65 18.83 65.46
N GLY A 1048 15.56 19.32 64.84
CA GLY A 1048 14.23 18.71 64.88
C GLY A 1048 14.07 17.46 64.03
N GLY A 1049 14.97 17.18 63.08
CA GLY A 1049 14.88 16.08 62.13
C GLY A 1049 14.30 16.44 60.75
N SER A 1050 13.93 17.71 60.52
CA SER A 1050 13.65 18.24 59.18
C SER A 1050 14.97 18.61 58.48
N ALA A 1051 14.95 18.72 57.14
CA ALA A 1051 16.13 19.12 56.37
C ALA A 1051 15.79 20.03 55.20
N GLN A 1052 16.64 21.01 54.94
CA GLN A 1052 16.64 21.73 53.66
C GLN A 1052 17.43 20.91 52.64
N LEU A 1053 16.87 20.74 51.45
CA LEU A 1053 17.40 19.91 50.37
C LEU A 1053 17.64 20.74 49.12
N VAL A 1054 18.79 20.52 48.48
CA VAL A 1054 19.06 20.90 47.09
C VAL A 1054 19.49 19.63 46.37
N SER A 1055 18.75 19.21 45.35
CA SER A 1055 19.07 18.00 44.56
C SER A 1055 19.29 18.40 43.11
N ASP A 1056 20.48 18.12 42.59
CA ASP A 1056 20.89 18.30 41.21
C ASP A 1056 20.97 16.91 40.55
N MET A 1057 20.10 16.63 39.59
CA MET A 1057 20.01 15.33 38.91
C MET A 1057 20.25 15.47 37.41
N GLN A 1058 21.02 14.54 36.86
CA GLN A 1058 21.27 14.37 35.43
C GLN A 1058 20.89 12.96 35.00
N VAL A 1059 20.12 12.82 33.92
CA VAL A 1059 19.71 11.53 33.35
C VAL A 1059 20.03 11.49 31.86
N ALA A 1060 20.69 10.42 31.41
CA ALA A 1060 21.07 10.18 30.01
C ALA A 1060 20.72 8.74 29.59
N GLY A 1061 20.57 8.49 28.28
CA GLY A 1061 20.35 7.16 27.72
C GLY A 1061 18.95 6.62 27.99
N ALA A 1062 18.86 5.34 28.40
CA ALA A 1062 17.63 4.53 28.37
C ALA A 1062 16.38 5.21 28.93
N TYR A 1063 16.52 5.95 30.04
CA TYR A 1063 15.42 6.55 30.78
C TYR A 1063 15.30 8.07 30.58
N ALA A 1064 16.23 8.72 29.86
CA ALA A 1064 16.14 10.15 29.58
C ALA A 1064 14.81 10.55 28.88
N PRO A 1065 14.28 9.78 27.92
CA PRO A 1065 12.99 10.08 27.28
C PRO A 1065 11.82 10.14 28.28
N ASP A 1066 11.78 9.22 29.25
CA ASP A 1066 10.71 9.17 30.26
C ASP A 1066 10.76 10.37 31.21
N TRP A 1067 11.96 10.73 31.67
CA TRP A 1067 12.19 11.91 32.50
C TRP A 1067 11.89 13.21 31.73
N ARG A 1068 12.27 13.28 30.45
CA ARG A 1068 11.95 14.42 29.58
C ARG A 1068 10.43 14.60 29.44
N ARG A 1069 9.69 13.56 29.05
CA ARG A 1069 8.23 13.59 28.93
C ARG A 1069 7.55 13.97 30.25
N ARG A 1070 8.06 13.45 31.37
CA ARG A 1070 7.55 13.74 32.71
C ARG A 1070 7.76 15.19 33.13
N TYR A 1071 8.84 15.85 32.72
CA TYR A 1071 9.14 17.22 33.15
C TYR A 1071 8.91 18.28 32.06
N LEU A 1072 8.55 17.91 30.83
CA LEU A 1072 8.41 18.86 29.72
C LEU A 1072 7.37 19.96 30.01
N ALA A 1073 6.18 19.60 30.49
CA ALA A 1073 5.08 20.53 30.74
C ALA A 1073 5.27 21.35 32.04
N GLU A 1074 5.63 22.64 31.90
CA GLU A 1074 5.96 23.55 33.02
C GLU A 1074 4.89 23.59 34.11
N GLY A 1075 3.60 23.62 33.75
CA GLY A 1075 2.48 23.70 34.70
C GLY A 1075 2.34 22.53 35.67
N THR A 1076 2.95 21.37 35.38
CA THR A 1076 2.87 20.16 36.23
C THR A 1076 4.21 19.78 36.88
N ARG A 1077 5.30 20.51 36.60
CA ARG A 1077 6.65 20.17 37.07
C ARG A 1077 6.74 20.12 38.59
N HIS A 1078 6.15 21.11 39.27
CA HIS A 1078 6.22 21.24 40.73
C HIS A 1078 5.53 20.07 41.44
N GLU A 1079 4.34 19.70 40.99
CA GLU A 1079 3.60 18.54 41.52
C GLU A 1079 4.35 17.23 41.28
N ARG A 1080 4.81 16.98 40.04
CA ARG A 1080 5.55 15.77 39.68
C ARG A 1080 6.86 15.65 40.44
N ALA A 1081 7.61 16.75 40.57
CA ALA A 1081 8.83 16.80 41.38
C ALA A 1081 8.54 16.49 42.85
N SER A 1082 7.46 17.04 43.41
CA SER A 1082 7.06 16.77 44.79
C SER A 1082 6.74 15.28 44.99
N GLN A 1083 5.99 14.67 44.07
CA GLN A 1083 5.68 13.23 44.11
C GLN A 1083 6.95 12.36 44.01
N ASP A 1084 7.83 12.66 43.05
CA ASP A 1084 9.06 11.90 42.84
C ASP A 1084 9.99 12.00 44.06
N LEU A 1085 10.21 13.22 44.57
CA LEU A 1085 11.06 13.46 45.74
C LEU A 1085 10.44 12.93 47.04
N ALA A 1086 9.11 12.91 47.17
CA ALA A 1086 8.46 12.37 48.36
C ALA A 1086 8.77 10.88 48.56
N SER A 1087 8.95 10.13 47.47
CA SER A 1087 9.34 8.73 47.52
C SER A 1087 10.78 8.52 48.01
N ASP A 1088 11.67 9.48 47.73
CA ASP A 1088 13.10 9.43 48.06
C ASP A 1088 13.42 10.05 49.44
N PHE A 1089 12.71 11.12 49.81
CA PHE A 1089 13.04 12.00 50.95
C PHE A 1089 11.93 12.09 52.02
N GLY A 1090 10.78 11.47 51.80
CA GLY A 1090 9.57 11.67 52.61
C GLY A 1090 8.85 12.99 52.26
N PRO A 1091 7.77 13.35 53.00
CA PRO A 1091 7.00 14.57 52.73
C PRO A 1091 7.88 15.82 52.57
N ILE A 1092 7.81 16.44 51.39
CA ILE A 1092 8.65 17.57 50.98
C ILE A 1092 7.81 18.78 50.57
N GLU A 1093 8.20 19.95 51.07
CA GLU A 1093 7.66 21.25 50.68
C GLU A 1093 8.66 21.94 49.74
N LEU A 1094 8.38 21.95 48.45
CA LEU A 1094 9.22 22.61 47.45
C LEU A 1094 9.07 24.14 47.53
N GLU A 1095 10.15 24.86 47.21
CA GLU A 1095 10.09 26.33 47.07
C GLU A 1095 9.09 26.73 45.96
N LYS A 1096 8.55 27.94 46.03
CA LYS A 1096 7.52 28.39 45.08
C LYS A 1096 8.11 28.74 43.71
N GLY A 1097 7.36 28.42 42.66
CA GLY A 1097 7.72 28.79 41.28
C GLY A 1097 9.03 28.14 40.83
N ARG A 1098 9.77 28.83 39.95
CA ARG A 1098 11.03 28.32 39.37
C ARG A 1098 12.14 28.08 40.37
N ALA A 1099 12.09 28.71 41.55
CA ALA A 1099 13.08 28.46 42.62
C ALA A 1099 13.00 27.03 43.18
N GLY A 1100 11.82 26.39 43.12
CA GLY A 1100 11.62 25.03 43.61
C GLY A 1100 12.02 23.93 42.63
N VAL A 1101 11.84 24.15 41.32
CA VAL A 1101 12.19 23.19 40.27
C VAL A 1101 12.73 23.94 39.04
N GLU A 1102 13.99 23.70 38.71
CA GLU A 1102 14.67 24.19 37.53
C GLU A 1102 15.03 22.99 36.63
N THR A 1103 14.94 23.15 35.31
CA THR A 1103 15.32 22.11 34.35
C THR A 1103 16.34 22.66 33.36
N GLY A 1104 17.12 21.76 32.75
CA GLY A 1104 17.85 22.09 31.52
C GLY A 1104 16.89 22.33 30.35
N ASP A 1105 17.46 22.46 29.15
CA ASP A 1105 16.67 22.46 27.91
C ASP A 1105 16.13 21.05 27.64
N LEU A 1106 14.85 20.84 27.93
CA LEU A 1106 14.19 19.55 27.76
C LEU A 1106 13.72 19.33 26.31
N ASP A 1107 13.64 20.38 25.50
CA ASP A 1107 13.28 20.30 24.08
C ASP A 1107 14.49 19.87 23.22
N ASP A 1108 15.72 20.09 23.70
CA ASP A 1108 16.93 19.53 23.11
C ASP A 1108 17.13 18.07 23.52
N VAL A 1109 16.66 17.15 22.67
CA VAL A 1109 16.77 15.70 22.89
C VAL A 1109 18.20 15.17 22.87
N GLU A 1110 19.16 15.94 22.33
CA GLU A 1110 20.57 15.56 22.28
C GLU A 1110 21.29 15.79 23.61
N GLN A 1111 20.69 16.58 24.52
CA GLN A 1111 21.24 16.84 25.84
C GLN A 1111 20.68 15.88 26.89
N ALA A 1112 21.50 15.56 27.87
CA ALA A 1112 21.04 14.86 29.07
C ALA A 1112 20.00 15.70 29.82
N VAL A 1113 18.97 15.03 30.35
CA VAL A 1113 17.94 15.67 31.18
C VAL A 1113 18.60 16.17 32.46
N LYS A 1114 18.49 17.46 32.75
CA LYS A 1114 18.98 18.07 34.00
C LYS A 1114 17.79 18.61 34.78
N ILE A 1115 17.71 18.26 36.06
CA ILE A 1115 16.65 18.71 36.97
C ILE A 1115 17.30 19.12 38.28
N ARG A 1116 17.04 20.35 38.72
CA ARG A 1116 17.45 20.88 40.01
C ARG A 1116 16.22 21.17 40.84
N THR A 1117 16.19 20.70 42.07
CA THR A 1117 15.05 20.90 42.98
C THR A 1117 15.49 21.44 44.33
N ARG A 1118 14.70 22.36 44.90
CA ARG A 1118 14.93 22.96 46.21
C ARG A 1118 13.68 22.87 47.07
N GLY A 1119 13.83 22.41 48.30
CA GLY A 1119 12.71 22.29 49.22
C GLY A 1119 13.10 21.84 50.62
N LYS A 1120 12.09 21.73 51.47
CA LYS A 1120 12.22 21.30 52.86
C LYS A 1120 11.53 19.96 53.07
N ALA A 1121 12.30 18.92 53.40
CA ALA A 1121 11.73 17.66 53.86
C ALA A 1121 11.35 17.80 55.34
N THR A 1122 10.06 17.64 55.65
CA THR A 1122 9.51 17.90 56.99
C THR A 1122 9.80 16.76 57.97
N SER A 1123 10.08 15.56 57.47
CA SER A 1123 10.35 14.34 58.25
C SER A 1123 11.50 13.52 57.66
N PHE A 1124 12.64 14.18 57.40
CA PHE A 1124 13.79 13.56 56.74
C PHE A 1124 14.58 12.59 57.64
N ALA A 1125 14.82 12.94 58.89
CA ALA A 1125 15.53 12.11 59.86
C ALA A 1125 14.59 11.55 60.93
N ARG A 1126 14.82 10.30 61.33
CA ARG A 1126 14.09 9.63 62.41
C ARG A 1126 14.80 9.89 63.74
N ARG A 1127 14.08 10.36 64.76
CA ARG A 1127 14.63 10.53 66.10
C ARG A 1127 14.73 9.19 66.84
N GLU A 1128 15.90 8.93 67.41
CA GLU A 1128 16.23 7.72 68.18
C GLU A 1128 16.93 8.16 69.48
N GLY A 1129 16.16 8.39 70.55
CA GLY A 1129 16.68 8.97 71.80
C GLY A 1129 17.21 10.39 71.61
N ASP A 1130 18.49 10.60 71.94
CA ASP A 1130 19.23 11.86 71.76
C ASP A 1130 19.92 12.00 70.38
N ALA A 1131 19.73 11.01 69.49
CA ALA A 1131 20.29 10.97 68.15
C ALA A 1131 19.23 11.08 67.04
N LEU A 1132 19.69 11.44 65.84
CA LEU A 1132 18.92 11.45 64.60
C LEU A 1132 19.52 10.42 63.63
N SER A 1133 18.66 9.54 63.11
CA SER A 1133 18.95 8.55 62.09
C SER A 1133 18.56 9.08 60.72
N VAL A 1134 19.56 9.35 59.89
CA VAL A 1134 19.49 10.12 58.64
C VAL A 1134 19.75 9.20 57.44
N PRO A 1135 18.95 9.24 56.36
CA PRO A 1135 19.27 8.53 55.12
C PRO A 1135 20.61 9.00 54.57
N ALA A 1136 21.44 8.07 54.08
CA ALA A 1136 22.78 8.39 53.56
C ALA A 1136 22.89 8.28 52.03
N SER A 1137 21.90 7.65 51.39
CA SER A 1137 21.73 7.49 49.94
C SER A 1137 20.30 7.01 49.66
N ILE A 1138 19.89 6.98 48.39
CA ILE A 1138 18.63 6.33 48.00
C ILE A 1138 18.81 4.82 47.98
N THR A 1139 17.96 4.10 48.70
CA THR A 1139 17.95 2.64 48.66
C THR A 1139 17.20 2.15 47.41
N PRO A 1140 17.86 1.44 46.49
CA PRO A 1140 17.24 1.04 45.22
C PRO A 1140 16.19 -0.06 45.36
N ARG A 1141 16.15 -0.81 46.46
CA ARG A 1141 15.18 -1.91 46.72
C ARG A 1141 15.20 -2.99 45.62
N LEU A 1142 16.40 -3.33 45.16
CA LEU A 1142 16.61 -4.28 44.06
C LEU A 1142 16.03 -5.67 44.34
N VAL A 1143 15.97 -6.11 45.60
CA VAL A 1143 15.32 -7.39 45.93
C VAL A 1143 13.83 -7.33 45.63
N ALA A 1144 13.14 -6.27 46.05
CA ALA A 1144 11.71 -6.14 45.80
C ALA A 1144 11.39 -5.95 44.30
N GLU A 1145 12.24 -5.21 43.59
CA GLU A 1145 12.00 -4.86 42.18
C GLU A 1145 12.46 -5.94 41.20
N LEU A 1146 13.63 -6.54 41.40
CA LEU A 1146 14.28 -7.43 40.43
C LEU A 1146 14.37 -8.89 40.89
N ALA A 1147 14.38 -9.15 42.21
CA ALA A 1147 14.54 -10.50 42.76
C ALA A 1147 13.56 -10.86 43.91
N PRO A 1148 12.23 -10.62 43.76
CA PRO A 1148 11.29 -10.79 44.88
C PRO A 1148 11.11 -12.25 45.28
N SER A 1149 11.16 -13.18 44.32
CA SER A 1149 10.98 -14.62 44.54
C SER A 1149 12.22 -15.27 45.15
N SER A 1150 12.06 -16.24 46.06
CA SER A 1150 13.21 -16.98 46.62
C SER A 1150 13.84 -17.95 45.62
N LYS A 1151 13.07 -18.40 44.62
CA LYS A 1151 13.48 -19.28 43.52
C LYS A 1151 12.76 -18.88 42.24
N ARG A 1152 13.32 -19.27 41.10
CA ARG A 1152 12.78 -19.02 39.76
C ARG A 1152 13.05 -20.16 38.81
N THR A 1153 12.21 -20.28 37.81
CA THR A 1153 12.36 -21.19 36.68
C THR A 1153 12.65 -20.45 35.37
N LEU A 1154 12.27 -19.17 35.31
CA LEU A 1154 12.48 -18.30 34.15
C LEU A 1154 13.58 -17.27 34.41
N ASP A 1155 14.22 -16.85 33.33
CA ASP A 1155 15.22 -15.79 33.36
C ASP A 1155 14.65 -14.48 33.93
N VAL A 1156 15.53 -13.62 34.43
CA VAL A 1156 15.23 -12.22 34.71
C VAL A 1156 15.77 -11.38 33.57
N THR A 1157 14.92 -10.53 32.99
CA THR A 1157 15.31 -9.59 31.95
C THR A 1157 15.27 -8.17 32.49
N LEU A 1158 16.36 -7.44 32.29
CA LEU A 1158 16.44 -6.01 32.56
C LEU A 1158 16.17 -5.26 31.25
N SER A 1159 15.40 -4.17 31.33
CA SER A 1159 15.03 -3.39 30.16
C SER A 1159 16.22 -2.65 29.55
N ALA A 1160 17.20 -2.25 30.37
CA ALA A 1160 18.46 -1.67 29.94
C ALA A 1160 19.59 -1.95 30.94
N LEU A 1161 20.83 -1.93 30.45
CA LEU A 1161 22.01 -1.77 31.31
C LEU A 1161 22.09 -0.30 31.74
N THR A 1162 22.21 -0.04 33.04
CA THR A 1162 22.24 1.32 33.59
C THR A 1162 23.32 1.49 34.63
N SER A 1163 23.78 2.73 34.75
CA SER A 1163 24.65 3.20 35.83
C SER A 1163 23.94 4.29 36.64
N ARG A 1164 24.10 4.25 37.96
CA ARG A 1164 23.64 5.26 38.90
C ARG A 1164 24.82 5.72 39.73
N GLU A 1165 24.99 7.02 39.85
CA GLU A 1165 26.02 7.65 40.68
C GLU A 1165 25.36 8.70 41.57
N GLU A 1166 25.60 8.64 42.88
CA GLU A 1166 25.10 9.64 43.82
C GLU A 1166 26.21 10.20 44.70
N GLU A 1167 26.16 11.51 44.94
CA GLU A 1167 26.92 12.18 45.99
C GLU A 1167 25.95 12.90 46.93
N TRP A 1168 26.01 12.56 48.21
CA TRP A 1168 25.21 13.16 49.27
C TRP A 1168 26.11 13.93 50.22
N VAL A 1169 25.89 15.24 50.33
CA VAL A 1169 26.59 16.14 51.24
C VAL A 1169 25.65 16.53 52.37
N ILE A 1170 25.84 15.93 53.54
CA ILE A 1170 24.97 16.12 54.71
C ILE A 1170 25.69 17.02 55.73
N LYS A 1171 25.17 18.24 55.90
CA LYS A 1171 25.61 19.21 56.92
C LYS A 1171 24.88 18.92 58.22
N VAL A 1172 25.63 18.67 59.27
CA VAL A 1172 25.15 18.28 60.60
C VAL A 1172 24.94 19.54 61.46
N PRO A 1173 23.91 19.61 62.32
CA PRO A 1173 23.69 20.76 63.18
C PRO A 1173 24.87 21.04 64.12
N ALA A 1174 25.04 22.31 64.47
CA ALA A 1174 26.09 22.72 65.41
C ALA A 1174 25.90 22.03 66.78
N GLY A 1175 26.98 21.41 67.28
CA GLY A 1175 26.97 20.68 68.55
C GLY A 1175 26.56 19.21 68.45
N MET A 1176 26.21 18.69 67.26
CA MET A 1176 26.04 17.24 67.04
C MET A 1176 27.28 16.62 66.38
N LYS A 1177 27.62 15.39 66.80
CA LYS A 1177 28.70 14.55 66.24
C LYS A 1177 28.11 13.34 65.51
N VAL A 1178 28.82 12.90 64.47
CA VAL A 1178 28.51 11.65 63.77
C VAL A 1178 28.89 10.47 64.67
N ARG A 1179 27.89 9.70 65.12
CA ARG A 1179 28.06 8.50 65.95
C ARG A 1179 28.25 7.24 65.10
N ALA A 1180 27.59 7.18 63.95
CA ALA A 1180 27.73 6.11 62.98
C ALA A 1180 27.55 6.65 61.56
N ALA A 1181 28.26 6.07 60.60
CA ALA A 1181 28.14 6.36 59.18
C ALA A 1181 28.19 5.06 58.37
N PRO A 1182 27.77 5.06 57.09
CA PRO A 1182 27.88 3.89 56.24
C PRO A 1182 29.32 3.36 56.17
N THR A 1183 29.44 2.04 56.05
CA THR A 1183 30.73 1.37 55.86
C THR A 1183 31.14 1.48 54.39
N ALA A 1184 32.37 1.92 54.14
CA ALA A 1184 32.92 1.93 52.80
C ALA A 1184 33.09 0.49 52.28
N GLN A 1185 32.57 0.22 51.09
CA GLN A 1185 32.55 -1.11 50.52
C GLN A 1185 32.44 -1.04 49.00
N LYS A 1186 32.98 -2.06 48.33
CA LYS A 1186 32.89 -2.24 46.88
C LYS A 1186 32.67 -3.71 46.58
N LEU A 1187 31.78 -3.99 45.65
CA LEU A 1187 31.57 -5.33 45.13
C LEU A 1187 31.50 -5.26 43.60
N ASP A 1188 32.17 -6.20 42.94
CA ASP A 1188 32.12 -6.35 41.49
C ASP A 1188 31.80 -7.81 41.17
N THR A 1189 30.73 -8.03 40.41
CA THR A 1189 30.21 -9.34 40.02
C THR A 1189 29.93 -9.37 38.52
N PRO A 1190 29.70 -10.55 37.91
CA PRO A 1190 29.24 -10.63 36.52
C PRO A 1190 27.91 -9.90 36.25
N PHE A 1191 27.08 -9.69 37.28
CA PHE A 1191 25.77 -9.03 37.14
C PHE A 1191 25.86 -7.50 37.18
N GLY A 1192 26.85 -6.99 37.91
CA GLY A 1192 26.97 -5.57 38.19
C GLY A 1192 28.04 -5.28 39.22
N ALA A 1193 28.32 -3.99 39.40
CA ALA A 1193 29.25 -3.50 40.41
C ALA A 1193 28.60 -2.37 41.21
N PHE A 1194 28.90 -2.32 42.51
CA PHE A 1194 28.54 -1.19 43.35
C PHE A 1194 29.69 -0.74 44.25
N HIS A 1195 29.65 0.51 44.66
CA HIS A 1195 30.55 1.07 45.67
C HIS A 1195 29.84 2.05 46.59
N VAL A 1196 30.30 2.14 47.82
CA VAL A 1196 29.94 3.15 48.83
C VAL A 1196 31.24 3.69 49.39
N THR A 1197 31.44 5.01 49.36
CA THR A 1197 32.58 5.69 49.98
C THR A 1197 32.07 6.79 50.91
N VAL A 1198 32.72 6.96 52.06
CA VAL A 1198 32.31 7.93 53.08
C VAL A 1198 33.51 8.80 53.47
N GLU A 1199 33.32 10.11 53.40
CA GLU A 1199 34.27 11.13 53.85
C GLU A 1199 33.64 11.93 54.99
N GLN A 1200 34.34 12.01 56.12
CA GLN A 1200 33.88 12.77 57.29
C GLN A 1200 34.76 14.00 57.51
N ALA A 1201 34.12 15.15 57.66
CA ALA A 1201 34.76 16.41 58.01
C ALA A 1201 34.00 17.05 59.20
N PRO A 1202 34.59 18.00 59.93
CA PRO A 1202 33.87 18.72 60.99
C PRO A 1202 32.55 19.33 60.46
N GLY A 1203 31.42 18.90 61.04
CA GLY A 1203 30.09 19.38 60.68
C GLY A 1203 29.52 18.88 59.34
N LYS A 1204 30.19 17.95 58.64
CA LYS A 1204 29.76 17.46 57.31
C LYS A 1204 30.13 15.98 57.09
N VAL A 1205 29.21 15.22 56.52
CA VAL A 1205 29.46 13.88 55.98
C VAL A 1205 29.18 13.88 54.48
N THR A 1206 30.12 13.36 53.69
CA THR A 1206 29.91 13.12 52.26
C THR A 1206 29.85 11.61 52.01
N VAL A 1207 28.76 11.14 51.41
CA VAL A 1207 28.57 9.75 51.01
C VAL A 1207 28.48 9.70 49.50
N ARG A 1208 29.32 8.90 48.85
CA ARG A 1208 29.20 8.62 47.42
C ARG A 1208 28.82 7.19 47.21
N THR A 1209 27.82 6.96 46.37
CA THR A 1209 27.40 5.63 45.97
C THR A 1209 27.42 5.50 44.46
N GLY A 1210 27.70 4.31 43.97
CA GLY A 1210 27.54 3.99 42.56
C GLY A 1210 27.09 2.56 42.39
N LEU A 1211 26.23 2.34 41.39
CA LEU A 1211 25.65 1.04 41.04
C LEU A 1211 25.62 0.95 39.51
N SER A 1212 26.13 -0.14 38.94
CA SER A 1212 26.10 -0.41 37.51
C SER A 1212 25.66 -1.85 37.25
N PHE A 1213 24.78 -2.05 36.27
CA PHE A 1213 24.41 -3.38 35.80
C PHE A 1213 25.23 -3.75 34.57
N LYS A 1214 25.87 -4.93 34.60
CA LYS A 1214 26.73 -5.43 33.51
C LYS A 1214 26.05 -6.49 32.64
N LYS A 1215 24.93 -7.04 33.11
CA LYS A 1215 24.20 -8.13 32.43
C LYS A 1215 22.70 -7.86 32.36
N ALA A 1216 22.14 -7.85 31.15
CA ALA A 1216 20.73 -7.54 30.91
C ALA A 1216 19.80 -8.76 30.98
N ARG A 1217 20.36 -9.96 30.98
CA ARG A 1217 19.63 -11.23 31.05
C ARG A 1217 20.32 -12.15 32.06
N ILE A 1218 19.62 -12.43 33.16
CA ILE A 1218 20.09 -13.31 34.22
C ILE A 1218 19.38 -14.64 34.04
N THR A 1219 20.14 -15.71 33.83
CA THR A 1219 19.55 -17.04 33.66
C THR A 1219 18.94 -17.54 34.98
N SER A 1220 17.96 -18.44 34.92
CA SER A 1220 17.41 -19.06 36.13
C SER A 1220 18.49 -19.73 37.00
N ALA A 1221 19.55 -20.28 36.39
CA ALA A 1221 20.71 -20.85 37.08
C ALA A 1221 21.58 -19.81 37.83
N GLU A 1222 21.58 -18.57 37.38
CA GLU A 1222 22.34 -17.47 37.99
C GLU A 1222 21.54 -16.70 39.04
N TYR A 1223 20.24 -16.97 39.16
CA TYR A 1223 19.31 -16.15 39.92
C TYR A 1223 19.66 -16.02 41.40
N GLU A 1224 20.12 -17.10 42.05
CA GLU A 1224 20.49 -17.07 43.46
C GLU A 1224 21.69 -16.13 43.72
N ALA A 1225 22.69 -16.19 42.84
CA ALA A 1225 23.84 -15.30 42.91
C ALA A 1225 23.46 -13.84 42.59
N PHE A 1226 22.55 -13.63 41.64
CA PHE A 1226 22.00 -12.30 41.33
C PHE A 1226 21.19 -11.72 42.49
N ARG A 1227 20.33 -12.52 43.13
CA ARG A 1227 19.57 -12.12 44.32
C ARG A 1227 20.51 -11.75 45.46
N SER A 1228 21.59 -12.53 45.68
CA SER A 1228 22.61 -12.21 46.67
C SER A 1228 23.30 -10.87 46.39
N PHE A 1229 23.57 -10.56 45.11
CA PHE A 1229 24.06 -9.25 44.70
C PHE A 1229 23.04 -8.13 45.01
N CYS A 1230 21.76 -8.32 44.69
CA CYS A 1230 20.69 -7.36 45.03
C CYS A 1230 20.59 -7.12 46.55
N GLU A 1231 20.64 -8.18 47.36
CA GLU A 1231 20.62 -8.10 48.83
C GLU A 1231 21.85 -7.34 49.38
N ALA A 1232 23.03 -7.56 48.79
CA ALA A 1232 24.24 -6.84 49.16
C ALA A 1232 24.13 -5.34 48.84
N VAL A 1233 23.59 -4.98 47.67
CA VAL A 1233 23.34 -3.58 47.27
C VAL A 1233 22.32 -2.92 48.21
N ASP A 1234 21.17 -3.55 48.44
CA ASP A 1234 20.11 -2.98 49.30
C ASP A 1234 20.59 -2.78 50.75
N ARG A 1235 21.37 -3.75 51.27
CA ARG A 1235 21.98 -3.62 52.60
C ARG A 1235 23.02 -2.50 52.64
N ALA A 1236 23.82 -2.35 51.59
CA ALA A 1236 24.86 -1.34 51.50
C ALA A 1236 24.28 0.09 51.42
N PHE A 1237 23.30 0.29 50.55
CA PHE A 1237 22.66 1.59 50.28
C PHE A 1237 21.59 1.92 51.33
N GLY A 1238 21.15 0.95 52.12
CA GLY A 1238 20.20 1.13 53.23
C GLY A 1238 20.86 1.57 54.54
N GLN A 1239 22.19 1.62 54.62
CA GLN A 1239 22.88 2.12 55.82
C GLN A 1239 22.60 3.61 56.03
N ARG A 1240 22.45 3.99 57.30
CA ARG A 1240 22.05 5.34 57.71
C ARG A 1240 23.18 6.02 58.47
N ILE A 1241 23.17 7.35 58.46
CA ILE A 1241 24.04 8.16 59.32
C ILE A 1241 23.31 8.42 60.64
N VAL A 1242 24.00 8.23 61.76
CA VAL A 1242 23.48 8.56 63.09
C VAL A 1242 24.26 9.75 63.64
N VAL A 1243 23.57 10.85 63.94
CA VAL A 1243 24.17 12.06 64.55
C VAL A 1243 23.52 12.34 65.90
N GLY A 1244 24.30 12.70 66.91
CA GLY A 1244 23.78 13.01 68.25
C GLY A 1244 24.65 14.03 68.97
N LYS A 1245 24.13 14.62 70.05
CA LYS A 1245 24.87 15.59 70.87
C LYS A 1245 26.04 14.95 71.61
#